data_AF-A0A1G0YNV0-F1
#
_entry.id   AF-A0A1G0YNV0-F1
#
_cell.length_a   1.000
_cell.length_b   1.000
_cell.length_c   1.000
_cell.angle_alpha   90.00
_cell.angle_beta   90.00
_cell.angle_gamma   90.00
#
_symmetry.space_group_name_H-M   'P 1'
#
loop_
_entity.id
_entity.type
_entity.pdbx_description
1 polymer ?
#
loop_
_entity_poly.entity_id
_entity_poly.type
_entity_poly.pdbx_seq_one_letter_code
_entity_poly.pdbx_strand_id
1 'polypeptide(L)'
;MTEKEFCGFHKLISEYPDFEGENSFPLPAYSEFMPPPRLGITPSGNFYSELFAPDDPYGWQISEIEEEYELKPGMAHIGLRIMEQLINLGNGKPVYNIYGQAKQNITENPYWPPELAENAGKLEHERYIVLLPLSLSRTQDDKGRVHWTLFGGSEQGPEKAFWKSFYSNPGTERPEEDALSFFSLLFKTAYGKTISDFSQLYEEGFRILPTEESSVLPSWAEQFKISDASFFGNLSYILTFRPFSRLPGSLKKLYLGGKIALLPFPGSLIFWGTLPYTKLSREMPMANQIPLLRLLSRRCGSRGIRIPQSGWLSEPHPDLKHSEIQKELVIDTYHRIHRYNRVPRYMDELLADSRADKVAKVLFSTNLETIGLYDKPMARNCQLWTKNYEMILNGPIASSSEIQKAEKILLEGGLFGYRFIFPAMHVGRYEIYWQRPLTACLSQETGKIEIMPAALSGYMTAYETKSQNISNPVELWPRMRQRDIYFSALRDFESSHDHYTHQTALNIISMFNVKKALGMDVLPRSFTRHLLRVSKNESLEKWLASLSEKSSSPEKAARIQEELNKIIAPEEDNSFPSAITYNFTASRTFEETWWNDIRYLAHGKYINKDNADCVKDDVTLSALQHHHRDLELLGDYLISRHQNAIDGAGMRNRALCGELPFKWQTDFSFDGFGGWLHNHKGNGYERDILVVIPGKDRTQAVVMADHYDTAFMEDIYDKSRGGTGARLSAAGADDNHSATSTLLQAAPVFLKLASEGRLEKDVWLLHLTGEEFPSDCMGARHFCQALIEKRLKLYSGGNVCMDLSNTSISAVLVMDMIAHNRDSDQDIFQISPGKSPDALRIALEAHTANMIWNAGTHLWNRGPERHGRGRGKRNTDDLNIPETALHLPLLGEVRTHNNPRSSLYNTDGQIFSDMGIPVVLFMENYDINRSGYHDTKDTMHNIDLDYGAAVAAIAIETAARLACSNTV
;
A
#
# COMPACT_ATOMS: atom_id res chain seq x y z
N MET A 1 -4.38 -4.53 -37.84
CA MET A 1 -4.76 -3.95 -36.56
C MET A 1 -5.60 -2.72 -36.82
N THR A 2 -6.82 -2.68 -36.29
CA THR A 2 -7.83 -1.64 -36.60
C THR A 2 -7.79 -0.52 -35.56
N GLU A 3 -8.21 0.71 -35.92
CA GLU A 3 -8.25 1.89 -35.02
C GLU A 3 -8.95 1.68 -33.66
N LYS A 4 -9.79 0.64 -33.51
CA LYS A 4 -10.39 0.26 -32.23
C LYS A 4 -9.39 -0.27 -31.18
N GLU A 5 -8.20 -0.70 -31.57
CA GLU A 5 -7.23 -1.38 -30.68
C GLU A 5 -6.35 -0.43 -29.83
N PHE A 6 -6.50 0.90 -29.92
CA PHE A 6 -5.59 1.86 -29.27
C PHE A 6 -6.29 3.00 -28.49
N CYS A 7 -7.39 2.69 -27.80
CA CYS A 7 -8.14 3.67 -26.99
C CYS A 7 -8.31 3.24 -25.52
N GLY A 8 -8.59 4.21 -24.65
CA GLY A 8 -8.85 3.96 -23.22
C GLY A 8 -7.77 3.12 -22.54
N PHE A 9 -8.16 2.10 -21.78
CA PHE A 9 -7.20 1.28 -21.02
C PHE A 9 -6.33 0.42 -21.92
N HIS A 10 -6.80 0.03 -23.11
CA HIS A 10 -5.99 -0.72 -24.08
C HIS A 10 -4.71 0.02 -24.44
N LYS A 11 -4.78 1.35 -24.58
CA LYS A 11 -3.58 2.18 -24.79
C LYS A 11 -2.61 2.08 -23.61
N LEU A 12 -3.12 2.15 -22.38
CA LEU A 12 -2.30 2.09 -21.16
C LEU A 12 -1.55 0.76 -21.02
N ILE A 13 -2.12 -0.34 -21.51
CA ILE A 13 -1.54 -1.68 -21.43
C ILE A 13 -0.74 -2.10 -22.67
N SER A 14 -1.05 -1.56 -23.86
CA SER A 14 -0.37 -1.90 -25.12
C SER A 14 1.08 -1.43 -25.16
N GLU A 15 1.40 -0.42 -24.35
CA GLU A 15 2.73 0.17 -24.21
C GLU A 15 3.33 -0.28 -22.87
N TYR A 16 3.18 -1.57 -22.57
CA TYR A 16 3.82 -2.18 -21.43
C TYR A 16 5.32 -1.92 -21.50
N PRO A 17 5.95 -1.33 -20.47
CA PRO A 17 7.34 -0.97 -20.58
C PRO A 17 8.19 -2.23 -20.75
N ASP A 18 9.11 -2.18 -21.71
CA ASP A 18 10.18 -3.17 -21.76
C ASP A 18 11.11 -2.89 -20.58
N PHE A 19 11.05 -3.78 -19.60
CA PHE A 19 11.91 -3.72 -18.42
C PHE A 19 13.20 -4.51 -18.65
N GLU A 20 13.48 -5.06 -19.83
CA GLU A 20 14.75 -5.75 -20.05
C GLU A 20 15.95 -4.80 -20.01
N GLY A 21 17.04 -5.24 -19.37
CA GLY A 21 18.30 -4.50 -19.31
C GLY A 21 18.61 -3.90 -17.94
N GLU A 22 19.81 -3.32 -17.81
CA GLU A 22 20.30 -2.84 -16.52
C GLU A 22 19.64 -1.51 -16.13
N ASN A 23 19.08 -1.44 -14.92
CA ASN A 23 18.44 -0.26 -14.34
C ASN A 23 17.22 0.26 -15.11
N SER A 24 16.59 -0.60 -15.92
CA SER A 24 15.30 -0.35 -16.59
C SER A 24 14.13 -0.42 -15.60
N PHE A 25 14.29 -1.08 -14.45
CA PHE A 25 13.30 -1.16 -13.39
C PHE A 25 13.94 -0.95 -12.00
N PRO A 26 14.39 0.27 -11.67
CA PRO A 26 14.98 0.54 -10.36
C PRO A 26 13.94 0.33 -9.25
N LEU A 27 14.28 -0.51 -8.26
CA LEU A 27 13.41 -0.82 -7.14
C LEU A 27 13.95 -0.19 -5.83
N PRO A 28 13.43 0.99 -5.44
CA PRO A 28 13.95 1.74 -4.29
C PRO A 28 13.68 1.01 -2.97
N ALA A 29 14.42 1.35 -1.92
CA ALA A 29 14.07 0.93 -0.56
C ALA A 29 12.74 1.59 -0.18
N TYR A 30 11.75 0.80 0.24
CA TYR A 30 10.38 1.29 0.46
C TYR A 30 10.30 2.28 1.63
N SER A 31 11.21 2.13 2.58
CA SER A 31 11.45 3.04 3.71
C SER A 31 12.09 4.38 3.30
N GLU A 32 12.80 4.45 2.17
CA GLU A 32 13.32 5.72 1.61
C GLU A 32 12.30 6.36 0.66
N PHE A 33 11.71 5.55 -0.22
CA PHE A 33 10.73 5.98 -1.19
C PHE A 33 9.77 4.84 -1.51
N MET A 34 8.52 5.01 -1.09
CA MET A 34 7.45 4.05 -1.39
C MET A 34 7.14 4.08 -2.89
N PRO A 35 7.26 2.96 -3.63
CA PRO A 35 6.96 2.98 -5.05
C PRO A 35 5.46 3.21 -5.31
N PRO A 36 5.11 3.68 -6.53
CA PRO A 36 3.72 3.78 -6.95
C PRO A 36 3.07 2.39 -6.99
N PRO A 37 1.82 2.24 -6.52
CA PRO A 37 1.10 0.99 -6.70
C PRO A 37 0.85 0.76 -8.20
N ARG A 38 1.29 -0.40 -8.71
CA ARG A 38 1.12 -0.79 -10.12
C ARG A 38 -0.13 -1.63 -10.27
N LEU A 39 -1.03 -1.18 -11.12
CA LEU A 39 -2.37 -1.72 -11.29
C LEU A 39 -2.60 -2.14 -12.74
N GLY A 40 -3.54 -3.07 -12.96
CA GLY A 40 -3.91 -3.55 -14.30
C GLY A 40 -2.93 -4.58 -14.85
N ILE A 41 -1.65 -4.23 -15.00
CA ILE A 41 -0.58 -5.18 -15.34
C ILE A 41 0.57 -5.05 -14.34
N THR A 42 1.02 -6.17 -13.79
CA THR A 42 2.17 -6.22 -12.87
C THR A 42 3.50 -6.04 -13.61
N PRO A 43 4.59 -5.70 -12.91
CA PRO A 43 5.96 -5.79 -13.45
C PRO A 43 6.34 -7.17 -14.01
N SER A 44 5.74 -8.26 -13.52
CA SER A 44 5.93 -9.60 -14.06
C SER A 44 5.11 -9.91 -15.32
N GLY A 45 4.24 -9.00 -15.77
CA GLY A 45 3.42 -9.14 -16.98
C GLY A 45 2.03 -9.76 -16.76
N ASN A 46 1.64 -10.01 -15.50
CA ASN A 46 0.32 -10.57 -15.18
C ASN A 46 -0.78 -9.50 -15.30
N PHE A 47 -1.81 -9.78 -16.09
CA PHE A 47 -2.97 -8.90 -16.26
C PHE A 47 -4.06 -9.20 -15.23
N TYR A 48 -4.49 -8.17 -14.49
CA TYR A 48 -5.59 -8.24 -13.53
C TYR A 48 -6.86 -7.59 -14.10
N SER A 49 -7.82 -8.43 -14.48
CA SER A 49 -9.09 -8.00 -15.09
C SER A 49 -10.11 -7.43 -14.09
N GLU A 50 -9.74 -7.22 -12.83
CA GLU A 50 -10.70 -6.67 -11.84
C GLU A 50 -10.93 -5.17 -12.00
N LEU A 51 -9.95 -4.47 -12.58
CA LEU A 51 -9.98 -3.03 -12.82
C LEU A 51 -10.65 -2.66 -14.14
N PHE A 52 -10.56 -3.53 -15.13
CA PHE A 52 -11.00 -3.29 -16.50
C PHE A 52 -11.97 -4.37 -16.94
N ALA A 53 -13.12 -3.98 -17.50
CA ALA A 53 -13.99 -4.90 -18.19
C ALA A 53 -13.53 -5.00 -19.66
N PRO A 54 -13.30 -6.22 -20.21
CA PRO A 54 -12.77 -6.37 -21.57
C PRO A 54 -13.62 -5.70 -22.68
N ASP A 55 -14.92 -5.50 -22.43
CA ASP A 55 -15.90 -4.90 -23.32
C ASP A 55 -16.16 -3.41 -23.07
N ASP A 56 -15.51 -2.80 -22.08
CA ASP A 56 -15.61 -1.36 -21.76
C ASP A 56 -14.22 -0.69 -21.75
N PRO A 57 -13.68 -0.33 -22.93
CA PRO A 57 -12.35 0.27 -23.07
C PRO A 57 -12.11 1.52 -22.22
N TYR A 58 -13.16 2.24 -21.86
CA TYR A 58 -13.06 3.50 -21.11
C TYR A 58 -13.45 3.34 -19.63
N GLY A 59 -13.92 2.17 -19.20
CA GLY A 59 -14.37 1.93 -17.85
C GLY A 59 -13.24 1.64 -16.87
N TRP A 60 -13.27 2.30 -15.71
CA TRP A 60 -12.43 1.99 -14.55
C TRP A 60 -13.30 1.51 -13.38
N GLN A 61 -13.15 0.26 -12.97
CA GLN A 61 -13.97 -0.31 -11.91
C GLN A 61 -13.59 0.23 -10.52
N ILE A 62 -14.59 0.71 -9.78
CA ILE A 62 -14.49 1.11 -8.37
C ILE A 62 -15.30 0.12 -7.54
N SER A 63 -14.63 -0.51 -6.57
CA SER A 63 -15.29 -1.49 -5.69
C SER A 63 -16.19 -0.82 -4.66
N GLU A 64 -17.13 -1.60 -4.13
CA GLU A 64 -18.07 -1.15 -3.10
C GLU A 64 -17.33 -0.84 -1.79
N ILE A 65 -16.25 -1.56 -1.47
CA ILE A 65 -15.39 -1.28 -0.31
C ILE A 65 -14.77 0.13 -0.43
N GLU A 66 -14.18 0.43 -1.59
CA GLU A 66 -13.56 1.74 -1.82
C GLU A 66 -14.60 2.87 -1.73
N GLU A 67 -15.79 2.69 -2.31
CA GLU A 67 -16.79 3.74 -2.28
C GLU A 67 -17.38 3.97 -0.88
N GLU A 68 -17.75 2.90 -0.16
CA GLU A 68 -18.44 3.00 1.13
C GLU A 68 -17.50 3.28 2.31
N TYR A 69 -16.29 2.70 2.34
CA TYR A 69 -15.38 2.81 3.48
C TYR A 69 -14.26 3.85 3.28
N GLU A 70 -13.91 4.20 2.04
CA GLU A 70 -12.86 5.21 1.77
C GLU A 70 -13.42 6.53 1.19
N LEU A 71 -14.06 6.47 0.03
CA LEU A 71 -14.37 7.64 -0.77
C LEU A 71 -15.50 8.46 -0.17
N LYS A 72 -16.67 7.88 0.13
CA LYS A 72 -17.79 8.63 0.74
C LYS A 72 -17.42 9.30 2.07
N PRO A 73 -16.88 8.60 3.08
CA PRO A 73 -16.48 9.24 4.34
C PRO A 73 -15.33 10.25 4.14
N GLY A 74 -14.39 9.96 3.24
CA GLY A 74 -13.31 10.88 2.87
C GLY A 74 -13.82 12.19 2.27
N MET A 75 -14.69 12.10 1.27
CA MET A 75 -15.31 13.23 0.58
C MET A 75 -16.17 14.07 1.53
N ALA A 76 -16.93 13.43 2.42
CA ALA A 76 -17.72 14.14 3.44
C ALA A 76 -16.82 14.97 4.38
N HIS A 77 -15.72 14.38 4.86
CA HIS A 77 -14.76 15.08 5.71
C HIS A 77 -14.06 16.23 4.99
N ILE A 78 -13.52 15.97 3.79
CA ILE A 78 -12.82 16.97 2.97
C ILE A 78 -13.78 18.13 2.67
N GLY A 79 -15.01 17.82 2.26
CA GLY A 79 -16.01 18.81 1.92
C GLY A 79 -16.40 19.70 3.09
N LEU A 80 -16.60 19.12 4.28
CA LEU A 80 -16.91 19.90 5.48
C LEU A 80 -15.80 20.94 5.78
N ARG A 81 -14.54 20.50 5.76
CA ARG A 81 -13.38 21.37 6.06
C ARG A 81 -13.19 22.47 5.02
N ILE A 82 -13.37 22.16 3.73
CA ILE A 82 -13.29 23.16 2.66
C ILE A 82 -14.44 24.17 2.80
N MET A 83 -15.65 23.70 3.03
CA MET A 83 -16.84 24.55 3.18
C MET A 83 -16.71 25.53 4.35
N GLU A 84 -16.19 25.10 5.51
CA GLU A 84 -15.93 25.99 6.64
C GLU A 84 -15.03 27.18 6.26
N GLN A 85 -13.96 26.92 5.48
CA GLN A 85 -13.03 27.96 5.04
C GLN A 85 -13.65 28.89 3.98
N LEU A 86 -14.41 28.33 3.02
CA LEU A 86 -15.08 29.10 1.98
C LEU A 86 -16.21 29.98 2.51
N ILE A 87 -16.97 29.49 3.49
CA ILE A 87 -17.99 30.28 4.20
C ILE A 87 -17.34 31.42 4.98
N ASN A 88 -16.20 31.17 5.64
CA ASN A 88 -15.45 32.24 6.29
C ASN A 88 -14.95 33.29 5.28
N LEU A 89 -14.44 32.85 4.13
CA LEU A 89 -13.99 33.74 3.04
C LEU A 89 -15.14 34.64 2.56
N GLY A 90 -16.28 34.05 2.20
CA GLY A 90 -17.43 34.81 1.70
C GLY A 90 -18.12 35.66 2.76
N ASN A 91 -17.94 35.36 4.05
CA ASN A 91 -18.36 36.23 5.16
C ASN A 91 -17.35 37.34 5.50
N GLY A 92 -16.24 37.47 4.75
CA GLY A 92 -15.22 38.49 4.98
C GLY A 92 -14.34 38.22 6.21
N LYS A 93 -14.36 37.00 6.76
CA LYS A 93 -13.50 36.61 7.87
C LYS A 93 -12.09 36.27 7.36
N PRO A 94 -11.04 36.40 8.20
CA PRO A 94 -9.69 36.00 7.79
C PRO A 94 -9.58 34.51 7.48
N VAL A 95 -8.97 34.15 6.35
CA VAL A 95 -8.75 32.76 5.91
C VAL A 95 -7.32 32.58 5.40
N TYR A 96 -6.36 32.47 6.32
CA TYR A 96 -4.93 32.50 5.99
C TYR A 96 -4.50 31.43 4.99
N ASN A 97 -5.03 30.21 5.09
CA ASN A 97 -4.69 29.11 4.17
C ASN A 97 -5.09 29.40 2.71
N ILE A 98 -6.15 30.19 2.50
CA ILE A 98 -6.53 30.68 1.17
C ILE A 98 -5.62 31.85 0.76
N TYR A 99 -5.39 32.81 1.66
CA TYR A 99 -4.62 34.03 1.36
C TYR A 99 -3.14 33.76 1.03
N GLY A 100 -2.54 32.75 1.66
CA GLY A 100 -1.11 32.48 1.52
C GLY A 100 -0.23 33.52 2.23
N GLN A 101 1.08 33.34 2.12
CA GLN A 101 2.06 34.27 2.71
C GLN A 101 1.88 35.67 2.09
N ALA A 102 1.84 36.70 2.93
CA ALA A 102 1.62 38.09 2.51
C ALA A 102 0.43 38.31 1.54
N LYS A 103 -0.62 37.46 1.63
CA LYS A 103 -1.82 37.49 0.76
C LYS A 103 -1.56 37.21 -0.73
N GLN A 104 -0.38 36.70 -1.09
CA GLN A 104 0.03 36.51 -2.48
C GLN A 104 -0.88 35.59 -3.30
N ASN A 105 -1.66 34.70 -2.67
CA ASN A 105 -2.55 33.79 -3.41
C ASN A 105 -3.81 34.49 -3.96
N ILE A 106 -4.20 35.62 -3.34
CA ILE A 106 -5.41 36.37 -3.72
C ILE A 106 -5.10 37.67 -4.45
N THR A 107 -3.86 38.14 -4.42
CA THR A 107 -3.40 39.27 -5.22
C THR A 107 -3.59 38.96 -6.71
N GLU A 108 -4.30 39.83 -7.43
CA GLU A 108 -4.62 39.68 -8.86
C GLU A 108 -5.36 38.37 -9.23
N ASN A 109 -6.00 37.71 -8.24
CA ASN A 109 -6.73 36.48 -8.50
C ASN A 109 -8.04 36.79 -9.27
N PRO A 110 -8.21 36.27 -10.49
CA PRO A 110 -9.33 36.65 -11.35
C PRO A 110 -10.68 36.09 -10.87
N TYR A 111 -10.69 35.11 -9.96
CA TYR A 111 -11.89 34.56 -9.34
C TYR A 111 -12.32 35.31 -8.07
N TRP A 112 -11.40 36.04 -7.43
CA TRP A 112 -11.65 36.82 -6.22
C TRP A 112 -11.16 38.28 -6.34
N PRO A 113 -11.67 39.05 -7.32
CA PRO A 113 -11.26 40.43 -7.53
C PRO A 113 -11.73 41.37 -6.41
N PRO A 114 -11.16 42.59 -6.28
CA PRO A 114 -11.52 43.55 -5.23
C PRO A 114 -13.02 43.83 -5.11
N GLU A 115 -13.72 43.98 -6.24
CA GLU A 115 -15.17 44.22 -6.27
C GLU A 115 -16.00 43.10 -5.60
N LEU A 116 -15.53 41.85 -5.65
CA LEU A 116 -16.16 40.73 -4.97
C LEU A 116 -15.74 40.69 -3.50
N ALA A 117 -14.45 40.88 -3.22
CA ALA A 117 -13.90 40.88 -1.88
C ALA A 117 -14.51 41.98 -0.97
N GLU A 118 -14.76 43.17 -1.51
CA GLU A 118 -15.39 44.30 -0.80
C GLU A 118 -16.87 44.06 -0.44
N ASN A 119 -17.49 43.07 -1.09
CA ASN A 119 -18.87 42.65 -0.84
C ASN A 119 -18.96 41.36 -0.02
N ALA A 120 -17.83 40.78 0.40
CA ALA A 120 -17.83 39.67 1.35
C ALA A 120 -18.56 40.07 2.65
N GLY A 121 -19.43 39.20 3.14
CA GLY A 121 -20.32 39.43 4.28
C GLY A 121 -21.61 40.18 3.95
N LYS A 122 -21.82 40.62 2.69
CA LYS A 122 -23.04 41.35 2.25
C LYS A 122 -23.93 40.54 1.32
N LEU A 123 -23.50 39.36 0.90
CA LEU A 123 -24.19 38.52 -0.08
C LEU A 123 -25.13 37.51 0.62
N GLU A 124 -26.22 37.96 1.24
CA GLU A 124 -27.13 37.11 2.04
C GLU A 124 -27.86 36.02 1.23
N HIS A 125 -27.98 36.22 -0.08
CA HIS A 125 -28.57 35.27 -1.02
C HIS A 125 -27.67 34.04 -1.25
N GLU A 126 -26.40 34.09 -0.83
CA GLU A 126 -25.47 32.99 -1.05
C GLU A 126 -25.84 31.73 -0.29
N ARG A 127 -25.67 30.62 -0.99
CA ARG A 127 -25.78 29.26 -0.44
C ARG A 127 -24.45 28.52 -0.51
N TYR A 128 -23.38 29.21 -0.90
CA TYR A 128 -22.02 28.66 -0.93
C TYR A 128 -21.95 27.34 -1.69
N ILE A 129 -22.67 27.24 -2.82
CA ILE A 129 -22.66 26.03 -3.63
C ILE A 129 -21.26 25.83 -4.19
N VAL A 130 -20.72 24.64 -3.99
CA VAL A 130 -19.38 24.24 -4.43
C VAL A 130 -19.52 23.10 -5.44
N LEU A 131 -18.85 23.25 -6.58
CA LEU A 131 -18.69 22.23 -7.62
C LEU A 131 -17.19 22.11 -7.89
N LEU A 132 -16.48 21.44 -6.99
CA LEU A 132 -15.04 21.57 -6.85
C LEU A 132 -14.34 20.26 -7.21
N PRO A 133 -13.69 20.17 -8.38
CA PRO A 133 -13.01 18.94 -8.77
C PRO A 133 -11.73 18.72 -7.96
N LEU A 134 -11.67 17.57 -7.30
CA LEU A 134 -10.51 17.08 -6.56
C LEU A 134 -9.67 16.17 -7.45
N SER A 135 -8.35 16.18 -7.25
CA SER A 135 -7.42 15.24 -7.86
C SER A 135 -7.10 14.12 -6.86
N LEU A 136 -7.54 12.90 -7.16
CA LEU A 136 -7.36 11.72 -6.31
C LEU A 136 -6.52 10.65 -7.03
N SER A 137 -5.66 9.93 -6.32
CA SER A 137 -5.03 8.72 -6.86
C SER A 137 -4.84 7.69 -5.77
N ARG A 138 -4.79 6.40 -6.12
CA ARG A 138 -4.39 5.37 -5.16
C ARG A 138 -2.89 5.43 -4.96
N THR A 139 -2.46 5.20 -3.74
CA THR A 139 -1.06 5.34 -3.34
C THR A 139 -0.75 4.35 -2.23
N GLN A 140 0.48 3.87 -2.15
CA GLN A 140 0.91 2.94 -1.12
C GLN A 140 1.46 3.68 0.11
N ASP A 141 1.40 3.07 1.29
CA ASP A 141 2.16 3.48 2.48
C ASP A 141 3.12 2.41 2.95
N ASP A 142 3.85 2.74 4.02
CA ASP A 142 4.85 1.90 4.66
C ASP A 142 4.31 0.54 5.10
N LYS A 143 3.01 0.40 5.43
CA LYS A 143 2.37 -0.88 5.79
C LYS A 143 1.75 -1.63 4.60
N GLY A 144 2.16 -1.25 3.39
CA GLY A 144 1.67 -1.78 2.13
C GLY A 144 0.17 -1.63 1.91
N ARG A 145 -0.49 -0.66 2.58
CA ARG A 145 -1.89 -0.34 2.33
C ARG A 145 -1.98 0.53 1.08
N VAL A 146 -2.95 0.25 0.23
CA VAL A 146 -3.21 1.06 -0.97
C VAL A 146 -4.53 1.80 -0.76
N HIS A 147 -4.43 3.11 -0.55
CA HIS A 147 -5.58 3.97 -0.24
C HIS A 147 -5.74 5.07 -1.27
N TRP A 148 -6.97 5.54 -1.46
CA TRP A 148 -7.22 6.80 -2.16
C TRP A 148 -6.59 7.98 -1.40
N THR A 149 -5.77 8.77 -2.10
CA THR A 149 -5.10 9.96 -1.58
C THR A 149 -5.52 11.20 -2.34
N LEU A 150 -5.74 12.28 -1.59
CA LEU A 150 -5.97 13.61 -2.14
C LEU A 150 -4.63 14.27 -2.50
N PHE A 151 -4.49 14.69 -3.76
CA PHE A 151 -3.36 15.51 -4.23
C PHE A 151 -3.68 17.01 -4.20
N GLY A 152 -4.97 17.37 -4.21
CA GLY A 152 -5.46 18.74 -4.13
C GLY A 152 -6.59 19.01 -5.12
N GLY A 153 -6.67 20.23 -5.64
CA GLY A 153 -7.63 20.60 -6.67
C GLY A 153 -7.24 20.01 -8.02
N SER A 154 -8.21 19.76 -8.90
CA SER A 154 -7.97 19.18 -10.22
C SER A 154 -7.01 20.03 -11.04
N GLU A 155 -5.97 19.39 -11.57
CA GLU A 155 -5.05 20.01 -12.52
C GLU A 155 -5.67 20.29 -13.89
N GLN A 156 -6.87 19.75 -14.16
CA GLN A 156 -7.65 19.98 -15.39
C GLN A 156 -8.53 21.25 -15.32
N GLY A 157 -8.40 22.04 -14.25
CA GLY A 157 -9.20 23.23 -14.03
C GLY A 157 -10.54 22.95 -13.32
N PRO A 158 -11.34 24.00 -13.08
CA PRO A 158 -12.56 23.89 -12.28
C PRO A 158 -13.75 23.27 -13.02
N GLU A 159 -13.76 23.33 -14.36
CA GLU A 159 -14.97 23.06 -15.17
C GLU A 159 -14.99 21.65 -15.77
N LYS A 160 -13.87 21.16 -16.30
CA LYS A 160 -13.85 19.99 -17.18
C LYS A 160 -14.44 18.74 -16.52
N ALA A 161 -14.07 18.47 -15.27
CA ALA A 161 -14.57 17.31 -14.54
C ALA A 161 -16.07 17.37 -14.22
N PHE A 162 -16.64 18.58 -14.08
CA PHE A 162 -18.09 18.74 -13.92
C PHE A 162 -18.81 18.27 -15.19
N TRP A 163 -18.46 18.79 -16.36
CA TRP A 163 -19.10 18.38 -17.62
C TRP A 163 -18.86 16.91 -17.95
N LYS A 164 -17.63 16.41 -17.72
CA LYS A 164 -17.28 15.00 -17.95
C LYS A 164 -18.07 14.00 -17.10
N SER A 165 -18.70 14.45 -16.01
CA SER A 165 -19.57 13.60 -15.17
C SER A 165 -20.85 13.14 -15.89
N PHE A 166 -21.26 13.86 -16.94
CA PHE A 166 -22.44 13.56 -17.76
C PHE A 166 -22.10 12.76 -19.03
N TYR A 167 -20.90 12.18 -19.10
CA TYR A 167 -20.46 11.29 -20.18
C TYR A 167 -20.08 9.92 -19.60
N SER A 168 -20.22 8.87 -20.42
CA SER A 168 -19.82 7.50 -20.07
C SER A 168 -18.47 7.12 -20.69
N ASN A 169 -18.14 7.73 -21.83
CA ASN A 169 -16.90 7.62 -22.57
C ASN A 169 -16.76 8.86 -23.50
N PRO A 170 -15.66 9.03 -24.28
CA PRO A 170 -15.48 10.20 -25.14
C PRO A 170 -16.63 10.37 -26.15
N GLY A 171 -17.37 11.47 -26.04
CA GLY A 171 -18.45 11.82 -26.96
C GLY A 171 -19.77 11.07 -26.72
N THR A 172 -19.84 10.13 -25.78
CA THR A 172 -21.10 9.44 -25.44
C THR A 172 -21.66 9.96 -24.13
N GLU A 173 -22.78 10.68 -24.22
CA GLU A 173 -23.50 11.22 -23.07
C GLU A 173 -24.15 10.13 -22.23
N ARG A 174 -24.31 10.40 -20.94
CA ARG A 174 -25.16 9.63 -20.04
C ARG A 174 -26.63 10.04 -20.24
N PRO A 175 -27.60 9.22 -19.78
CA PRO A 175 -29.01 9.60 -19.80
C PRO A 175 -29.25 10.95 -19.13
N GLU A 176 -30.12 11.78 -19.71
CA GLU A 176 -30.37 13.14 -19.22
C GLU A 176 -31.01 13.17 -17.82
N GLU A 177 -31.64 12.06 -17.42
CA GLU A 177 -32.20 11.83 -16.10
C GLU A 177 -31.13 11.88 -15.00
N ASP A 178 -29.87 11.53 -15.31
CA ASP A 178 -28.75 11.66 -14.39
C ASP A 178 -28.47 13.15 -14.08
N ALA A 179 -28.54 14.00 -15.11
CA ALA A 179 -28.35 15.44 -14.96
C ALA A 179 -29.55 16.08 -14.22
N LEU A 180 -30.77 15.70 -14.59
CA LEU A 180 -31.97 16.16 -13.89
C LEU A 180 -31.92 15.77 -12.41
N SER A 181 -31.59 14.52 -12.09
CA SER A 181 -31.47 14.03 -10.71
C SER A 181 -30.45 14.84 -9.90
N PHE A 182 -29.31 15.19 -10.51
CA PHE A 182 -28.31 16.04 -9.88
C PHE A 182 -28.85 17.44 -9.56
N PHE A 183 -29.47 18.12 -10.54
CA PHE A 183 -30.00 19.48 -10.30
C PHE A 183 -31.20 19.47 -9.36
N SER A 184 -32.08 18.48 -9.44
CA SER A 184 -33.20 18.32 -8.51
C SER A 184 -32.71 18.16 -7.07
N LEU A 185 -31.66 17.37 -6.83
CA LEU A 185 -31.03 17.26 -5.51
C LEU A 185 -30.40 18.59 -5.07
N LEU A 186 -29.60 19.22 -5.93
CA LEU A 186 -28.91 20.47 -5.64
C LEU A 186 -29.88 21.60 -5.28
N PHE A 187 -30.91 21.81 -6.10
CA PHE A 187 -31.89 22.88 -5.90
C PHE A 187 -32.80 22.62 -4.70
N LYS A 188 -33.16 21.35 -4.46
CA LYS A 188 -33.92 20.98 -3.26
C LYS A 188 -33.12 21.29 -2.01
N THR A 189 -31.86 20.89 -1.94
CA THR A 189 -31.02 21.11 -0.76
C THR A 189 -30.65 22.58 -0.57
N ALA A 190 -30.13 23.25 -1.60
CA ALA A 190 -29.60 24.60 -1.47
C ALA A 190 -30.68 25.69 -1.43
N TYR A 191 -31.82 25.46 -2.10
CA TYR A 191 -32.86 26.49 -2.28
C TYR A 191 -34.27 26.04 -1.85
N GLY A 192 -34.47 24.79 -1.44
CA GLY A 192 -35.80 24.26 -1.10
C GLY A 192 -36.74 24.12 -2.31
N LYS A 193 -36.20 24.15 -3.54
CA LYS A 193 -36.99 24.10 -4.77
C LYS A 193 -37.06 22.68 -5.32
N THR A 194 -38.26 22.23 -5.66
CA THR A 194 -38.48 20.91 -6.27
C THR A 194 -38.48 21.08 -7.78
N ILE A 195 -37.50 20.48 -8.46
CA ILE A 195 -37.38 20.46 -9.92
C ILE A 195 -37.78 19.07 -10.41
N SER A 196 -38.79 18.99 -11.27
CA SER A 196 -39.34 17.75 -11.81
C SER A 196 -38.88 17.46 -13.25
N ASP A 197 -38.54 18.51 -14.01
CA ASP A 197 -38.00 18.41 -15.37
C ASP A 197 -37.17 19.66 -15.74
N PHE A 198 -36.56 19.64 -16.93
CA PHE A 198 -35.74 20.76 -17.43
C PHE A 198 -36.55 22.02 -17.80
N SER A 199 -37.83 21.90 -18.14
CA SER A 199 -38.68 23.06 -18.43
C SER A 199 -38.91 23.87 -17.16
N GLN A 200 -39.20 23.18 -16.05
CA GLN A 200 -39.33 23.80 -14.74
C GLN A 200 -38.00 24.45 -14.31
N LEU A 201 -36.86 23.80 -14.53
CA LEU A 201 -35.55 24.39 -14.26
C LEU A 201 -35.33 25.69 -15.07
N TYR A 202 -35.75 25.69 -16.34
CA TYR A 202 -35.67 26.86 -17.21
C TYR A 202 -36.58 28.01 -16.74
N GLU A 203 -37.82 27.70 -16.34
CA GLU A 203 -38.81 28.64 -15.80
C GLU A 203 -38.39 29.25 -14.45
N GLU A 204 -37.70 28.48 -13.62
CA GLU A 204 -37.06 28.95 -12.38
C GLU A 204 -35.89 29.93 -12.62
N GLY A 205 -35.58 30.23 -13.88
CA GLY A 205 -34.58 31.23 -14.28
C GLY A 205 -33.15 30.72 -14.25
N PHE A 206 -32.93 29.41 -14.40
CA PHE A 206 -31.60 28.80 -14.53
C PHE A 206 -31.06 28.91 -15.95
N ARG A 207 -29.82 29.37 -16.11
CA ARG A 207 -29.09 29.42 -17.40
C ARG A 207 -27.63 29.01 -17.22
N ILE A 208 -26.95 28.74 -18.33
CA ILE A 208 -25.54 28.34 -18.38
C ILE A 208 -24.76 29.39 -19.18
N LEU A 209 -23.81 30.04 -18.52
CA LEU A 209 -22.82 30.90 -19.18
C LEU A 209 -21.49 30.14 -19.27
N PRO A 210 -21.13 29.58 -20.43
CA PRO A 210 -19.93 28.76 -20.55
C PRO A 210 -18.67 29.59 -20.35
N THR A 211 -17.59 28.95 -19.89
CA THR A 211 -16.29 29.65 -19.72
C THR A 211 -15.78 30.21 -21.04
N GLU A 212 -15.89 29.42 -22.11
CA GLU A 212 -15.60 29.80 -23.50
C GLU A 212 -16.82 29.51 -24.39
N GLU A 213 -17.08 30.31 -25.42
CA GLU A 213 -18.22 30.07 -26.32
C GLU A 213 -18.14 28.74 -27.05
N SER A 214 -16.92 28.27 -27.30
CA SER A 214 -16.57 26.98 -27.91
C SER A 214 -16.59 25.79 -26.95
N SER A 215 -16.93 25.97 -25.67
CA SER A 215 -17.03 24.85 -24.73
C SER A 215 -18.03 23.81 -25.23
N VAL A 216 -17.61 22.55 -25.28
CA VAL A 216 -18.47 21.41 -25.62
C VAL A 216 -19.29 21.05 -24.39
N LEU A 217 -20.60 21.25 -24.46
CA LEU A 217 -21.56 20.94 -23.41
C LEU A 217 -22.36 19.68 -23.79
N PRO A 218 -22.90 18.94 -22.81
CA PRO A 218 -23.89 17.91 -23.09
C PRO A 218 -25.12 18.48 -23.81
N SER A 219 -25.78 17.68 -24.64
CA SER A 219 -26.93 18.08 -25.45
C SER A 219 -28.06 18.70 -24.63
N TRP A 220 -28.36 18.15 -23.44
CA TRP A 220 -29.40 18.68 -22.54
C TRP A 220 -29.11 20.11 -22.06
N ALA A 221 -27.83 20.53 -22.06
CA ALA A 221 -27.39 21.81 -21.55
C ALA A 221 -27.59 22.95 -22.57
N GLU A 222 -27.68 22.64 -23.86
CA GLU A 222 -27.76 23.63 -24.94
C GLU A 222 -28.98 24.56 -24.81
N GLN A 223 -30.12 24.04 -24.32
CA GLN A 223 -31.34 24.84 -24.09
C GLN A 223 -31.15 25.94 -23.03
N PHE A 224 -30.14 25.82 -22.16
CA PHE A 224 -29.85 26.79 -21.10
C PHE A 224 -28.74 27.77 -21.46
N LYS A 225 -28.05 27.56 -22.59
CA LYS A 225 -26.86 28.31 -22.99
C LYS A 225 -27.20 29.78 -23.29
N ILE A 226 -26.42 30.68 -22.71
CA ILE A 226 -26.49 32.13 -22.96
C ILE A 226 -25.12 32.70 -23.33
N SER A 227 -25.10 33.95 -23.81
CA SER A 227 -23.89 34.67 -24.25
C SER A 227 -23.69 35.96 -23.45
N ASP A 228 -22.55 36.61 -23.65
CA ASP A 228 -22.25 37.91 -23.00
C ASP A 228 -23.22 39.03 -23.43
N ALA A 229 -23.86 38.89 -24.60
CA ALA A 229 -24.85 39.82 -25.12
C ALA A 229 -26.28 39.55 -24.61
N SER A 230 -26.51 38.46 -23.87
CA SER A 230 -27.84 38.09 -23.39
C SER A 230 -28.36 39.04 -22.30
N PHE A 231 -29.69 39.17 -22.19
CA PHE A 231 -30.32 39.95 -21.13
C PHE A 231 -30.42 39.12 -19.83
N PHE A 232 -29.84 39.61 -18.74
CA PHE A 232 -29.76 38.88 -17.46
C PHE A 232 -30.88 39.23 -16.46
N GLY A 233 -31.70 40.25 -16.71
CA GLY A 233 -32.58 40.84 -15.69
C GLY A 233 -33.71 39.94 -15.14
N ASN A 234 -34.06 38.86 -15.86
CA ASN A 234 -35.12 37.91 -15.46
C ASN A 234 -34.56 36.55 -15.00
N LEU A 235 -33.25 36.44 -14.84
CA LEU A 235 -32.60 35.20 -14.42
C LEU A 235 -32.47 35.15 -12.89
N SER A 236 -32.46 33.94 -12.33
CA SER A 236 -32.24 33.72 -10.89
C SER A 236 -30.97 32.94 -10.61
N TYR A 237 -30.55 32.05 -11.53
CA TYR A 237 -29.40 31.17 -11.33
C TYR A 237 -28.56 31.10 -12.61
N ILE A 238 -27.25 31.25 -12.49
CA ILE A 238 -26.33 31.07 -13.61
C ILE A 238 -25.24 30.08 -13.24
N LEU A 239 -25.18 28.97 -13.97
CA LEU A 239 -24.06 28.04 -13.93
C LEU A 239 -22.91 28.58 -14.77
N THR A 240 -21.78 28.90 -14.14
CA THR A 240 -20.57 29.36 -14.83
C THR A 240 -19.32 29.09 -14.00
N PHE A 241 -18.25 28.65 -14.68
CA PHE A 241 -16.93 28.49 -14.10
C PHE A 241 -15.98 29.62 -14.51
N ARG A 242 -16.50 30.65 -15.19
CA ARG A 242 -15.71 31.78 -15.66
C ARG A 242 -15.18 32.58 -14.46
N PRO A 243 -13.92 33.08 -14.51
CA PRO A 243 -13.43 33.97 -13.47
C PRO A 243 -14.36 35.18 -13.28
N PHE A 244 -14.65 35.53 -12.02
CA PHE A 244 -15.58 36.61 -11.70
C PHE A 244 -15.22 37.93 -12.40
N SER A 245 -13.92 38.24 -12.46
CA SER A 245 -13.39 39.42 -13.16
C SER A 245 -13.77 39.49 -14.65
N ARG A 246 -14.02 38.35 -15.30
CA ARG A 246 -14.37 38.22 -16.72
C ARG A 246 -15.87 38.07 -16.99
N LEU A 247 -16.73 38.16 -15.96
CA LEU A 247 -18.18 38.16 -16.16
C LEU A 247 -18.66 39.48 -16.78
N PRO A 248 -19.76 39.49 -17.55
CA PRO A 248 -20.38 40.72 -18.04
C PRO A 248 -20.71 41.69 -16.89
N GLY A 249 -20.44 42.99 -17.07
CA GLY A 249 -20.63 43.99 -16.01
C GLY A 249 -22.09 44.10 -15.51
N SER A 250 -23.07 43.83 -16.37
CA SER A 250 -24.48 43.74 -16.01
C SER A 250 -24.75 42.57 -15.05
N LEU A 251 -24.16 41.41 -15.32
CA LEU A 251 -24.28 40.22 -14.47
C LEU A 251 -23.60 40.44 -13.10
N LYS A 252 -22.40 41.01 -13.08
CA LYS A 252 -21.71 41.34 -11.82
C LYS A 252 -22.58 42.21 -10.91
N LYS A 253 -23.22 43.25 -11.46
CA LYS A 253 -24.11 44.14 -10.71
C LYS A 253 -25.32 43.40 -10.13
N LEU A 254 -25.92 42.48 -10.88
CA LEU A 254 -27.07 41.69 -10.42
C LEU A 254 -26.67 40.73 -9.30
N TYR A 255 -25.52 40.06 -9.44
CA TYR A 255 -24.99 39.17 -8.41
C TYR A 255 -24.64 39.92 -7.12
N LEU A 256 -23.85 40.99 -7.21
CA LEU A 256 -23.48 41.81 -6.05
C LEU A 256 -24.70 42.48 -5.39
N GLY A 257 -25.76 42.75 -6.16
CA GLY A 257 -27.05 43.24 -5.66
C GLY A 257 -27.98 42.16 -5.10
N GLY A 258 -27.53 40.90 -5.05
CA GLY A 258 -28.30 39.76 -4.53
C GLY A 258 -29.53 39.38 -5.34
N LYS A 259 -29.54 39.67 -6.64
CA LYS A 259 -30.65 39.35 -7.56
C LYS A 259 -30.47 38.04 -8.30
N ILE A 260 -29.23 37.57 -8.44
CA ILE A 260 -28.87 36.32 -9.12
C ILE A 260 -27.89 35.55 -8.22
N ALA A 261 -28.03 34.23 -8.17
CA ALA A 261 -27.01 33.33 -7.62
C ALA A 261 -26.11 32.76 -8.73
N LEU A 262 -24.81 32.66 -8.46
CA LEU A 262 -23.84 32.01 -9.34
C LEU A 262 -23.56 30.59 -8.83
N LEU A 263 -23.56 29.63 -9.74
CA LEU A 263 -23.31 28.21 -9.47
C LEU A 263 -22.02 27.80 -10.22
N PRO A 264 -20.95 27.40 -9.53
CA PRO A 264 -20.76 27.48 -8.08
C PRO A 264 -20.53 28.93 -7.59
N PHE A 265 -20.53 29.10 -6.26
CA PHE A 265 -20.07 30.33 -5.60
C PHE A 265 -18.69 30.73 -6.14
N PRO A 266 -18.49 31.96 -6.66
CA PRO A 266 -17.24 32.32 -7.33
C PRO A 266 -15.99 32.17 -6.46
N GLY A 267 -16.09 32.40 -5.15
CA GLY A 267 -14.97 32.21 -4.23
C GLY A 267 -14.51 30.76 -4.08
N SER A 268 -15.34 29.78 -4.45
CA SER A 268 -14.92 28.37 -4.49
C SER A 268 -13.94 28.06 -5.62
N LEU A 269 -13.85 28.95 -6.62
CA LEU A 269 -12.97 28.80 -7.79
C LEU A 269 -11.60 29.47 -7.60
N ILE A 270 -11.36 30.08 -6.44
CA ILE A 270 -10.15 30.87 -6.15
C ILE A 270 -8.85 30.10 -6.34
N PHE A 271 -8.86 28.78 -6.12
CA PHE A 271 -7.67 27.93 -6.17
C PHE A 271 -6.99 27.92 -7.54
N TRP A 272 -7.77 27.99 -8.63
CA TRP A 272 -7.26 28.00 -10.00
C TRP A 272 -6.81 29.39 -10.50
N GLY A 273 -7.03 30.44 -9.71
CA GLY A 273 -6.54 31.80 -9.98
C GLY A 273 -5.23 32.15 -9.26
N THR A 274 -4.60 31.19 -8.59
CA THR A 274 -3.46 31.44 -7.71
C THR A 274 -2.17 31.63 -8.51
N LEU A 275 -1.83 32.88 -8.83
CA LEU A 275 -0.71 33.23 -9.70
C LEU A 275 0.65 32.65 -9.26
N PRO A 276 1.04 32.67 -7.96
CA PRO A 276 2.30 32.07 -7.55
C PRO A 276 2.44 30.58 -7.87
N TYR A 277 1.38 29.79 -7.69
CA TYR A 277 1.39 28.36 -8.04
C TYR A 277 1.27 28.13 -9.55
N THR A 278 0.61 29.03 -10.27
CA THR A 278 0.62 29.03 -11.74
C THR A 278 2.04 29.22 -12.28
N LYS A 279 2.82 30.13 -11.67
CA LYS A 279 4.26 30.28 -12.00
C LYS A 279 5.03 29.00 -11.69
N LEU A 280 4.87 28.46 -10.49
CA LEU A 280 5.54 27.22 -10.07
C LEU A 280 5.18 26.02 -10.98
N SER A 281 3.96 26.00 -11.54
CA SER A 281 3.52 24.93 -12.44
C SER A 281 4.33 24.79 -13.73
N ARG A 282 5.12 25.81 -14.09
CA ARG A 282 6.03 25.75 -15.24
C ARG A 282 7.25 24.85 -14.99
N GLU A 283 7.66 24.72 -13.73
CA GLU A 283 8.77 23.85 -13.30
C GLU A 283 8.27 22.55 -12.68
N MET A 284 7.07 22.59 -12.10
CA MET A 284 6.42 21.47 -11.42
C MET A 284 4.95 21.34 -11.88
N PRO A 285 4.66 20.61 -12.97
CA PRO A 285 3.35 20.63 -13.66
C PRO A 285 2.12 20.51 -12.75
N MET A 286 2.21 19.67 -11.72
CA MET A 286 1.13 19.41 -10.75
C MET A 286 1.03 20.42 -9.59
N ALA A 287 1.73 21.56 -9.65
CA ALA A 287 1.75 22.56 -8.57
C ALA A 287 0.38 23.23 -8.33
N ASN A 288 -0.49 23.28 -9.35
CA ASN A 288 -1.82 23.89 -9.25
C ASN A 288 -2.78 23.11 -8.34
N GLN A 289 -2.43 21.90 -7.90
CA GLN A 289 -3.20 21.14 -6.91
C GLN A 289 -3.02 21.70 -5.49
N ILE A 290 -1.85 22.29 -5.20
CA ILE A 290 -1.39 22.68 -3.86
C ILE A 290 -2.29 23.70 -3.15
N PRO A 291 -2.81 24.77 -3.80
CA PRO A 291 -3.64 25.77 -3.13
C PRO A 291 -4.81 25.17 -2.34
N LEU A 292 -5.42 24.11 -2.86
CA LEU A 292 -6.54 23.42 -2.23
C LEU A 292 -6.09 22.46 -1.13
N LEU A 293 -5.03 21.67 -1.41
CA LEU A 293 -4.49 20.70 -0.46
C LEU A 293 -4.14 21.35 0.89
N ARG A 294 -3.61 22.58 0.85
CA ARG A 294 -3.20 23.35 2.04
C ARG A 294 -4.34 23.71 3.00
N LEU A 295 -5.59 23.55 2.61
CA LEU A 295 -6.74 23.75 3.50
C LEU A 295 -6.91 22.62 4.52
N LEU A 296 -6.23 21.49 4.31
CA LEU A 296 -6.50 20.24 4.98
C LEU A 296 -5.29 19.79 5.80
N SER A 297 -5.57 19.26 6.98
CA SER A 297 -4.55 18.66 7.85
C SER A 297 -4.24 17.24 7.38
N ARG A 298 -3.01 16.78 7.65
CA ARG A 298 -2.55 15.42 7.34
C ARG A 298 -3.50 14.37 7.96
N ARG A 299 -3.77 13.30 7.21
CA ARG A 299 -4.51 12.10 7.66
C ARG A 299 -3.94 10.85 6.99
N CYS A 300 -3.85 9.72 7.72
CA CYS A 300 -3.30 8.47 7.18
C CYS A 300 -4.28 7.61 6.36
N GLY A 301 -5.59 7.91 6.36
CA GLY A 301 -6.57 7.21 5.51
C GLY A 301 -7.30 6.03 6.18
N SER A 302 -7.04 5.72 7.45
CA SER A 302 -7.72 4.64 8.20
C SER A 302 -9.26 4.74 8.26
N ARG A 303 -9.82 5.93 7.97
CA ARG A 303 -11.26 6.21 7.92
C ARG A 303 -11.59 7.18 6.79
N GLY A 304 -11.11 6.89 5.57
CA GLY A 304 -11.44 7.67 4.39
C GLY A 304 -10.25 7.92 3.46
N ILE A 305 -10.31 9.03 2.72
CA ILE A 305 -9.24 9.48 1.84
C ILE A 305 -8.03 9.95 2.67
N ARG A 306 -6.83 9.50 2.30
CA ARG A 306 -5.55 9.95 2.86
C ARG A 306 -5.22 11.37 2.40
N ILE A 307 -4.66 12.17 3.31
CA ILE A 307 -4.31 13.58 3.03
C ILE A 307 -2.84 13.77 3.43
N PRO A 308 -1.93 14.07 2.50
CA PRO A 308 -0.53 14.33 2.82
C PRO A 308 -0.36 15.72 3.46
N GLN A 309 0.71 15.88 4.25
CA GLN A 309 1.04 17.17 4.86
C GLN A 309 1.59 18.14 3.83
N SER A 310 1.13 19.38 3.86
CA SER A 310 1.71 20.49 3.09
C SER A 310 1.70 21.76 3.95
N GLY A 311 2.64 22.67 3.71
CA GLY A 311 2.76 23.86 4.54
C GLY A 311 3.98 24.71 4.20
N TRP A 312 4.33 25.59 5.12
CA TRP A 312 5.58 26.34 5.11
C TRP A 312 6.48 25.88 6.25
N LEU A 313 7.78 25.84 6.03
CA LEU A 313 8.79 25.65 7.06
C LEU A 313 9.72 26.87 7.09
N SER A 314 10.26 27.18 8.25
CA SER A 314 11.18 28.30 8.46
C SER A 314 12.47 27.78 9.08
N GLU A 315 13.58 28.11 8.42
CA GLU A 315 14.93 27.90 8.92
C GLU A 315 15.58 29.27 9.23
N PRO A 316 16.38 29.40 10.30
CA PRO A 316 16.97 30.69 10.71
C PRO A 316 17.82 31.32 9.59
N HIS A 317 17.59 32.61 9.29
CA HIS A 317 18.38 33.38 8.32
C HIS A 317 18.46 34.85 8.74
N PRO A 318 19.62 35.54 8.64
CA PRO A 318 19.79 36.93 9.08
C PRO A 318 18.78 37.93 8.46
N ASP A 319 18.48 37.75 7.17
CA ASP A 319 17.54 38.61 6.44
C ASP A 319 16.05 38.24 6.61
N LEU A 320 15.73 37.16 7.34
CA LEU A 320 14.35 36.73 7.53
C LEU A 320 13.76 37.38 8.78
N LYS A 321 12.89 38.38 8.58
CA LYS A 321 12.16 39.01 9.68
C LYS A 321 10.96 38.16 10.09
N HIS A 322 10.99 37.64 11.33
CA HIS A 322 9.89 36.83 11.87
C HIS A 322 8.52 37.52 11.88
N SER A 323 8.47 38.86 11.88
CA SER A 323 7.22 39.63 11.81
C SER A 323 6.52 39.53 10.44
N GLU A 324 7.24 39.13 9.38
CA GLU A 324 6.72 39.02 8.02
C GLU A 324 6.16 37.62 7.71
N ILE A 325 6.35 36.66 8.62
CA ILE A 325 5.90 35.27 8.46
C ILE A 325 4.49 35.12 9.03
N GLN A 326 3.55 34.65 8.20
CA GLN A 326 2.24 34.23 8.68
C GLN A 326 2.37 32.90 9.43
N LYS A 327 2.34 32.94 10.76
CA LYS A 327 2.62 31.78 11.64
C LYS A 327 1.62 30.63 11.45
N GLU A 328 0.37 30.94 11.13
CA GLU A 328 -0.72 29.98 10.88
C GLU A 328 -0.45 29.07 9.68
N LEU A 329 0.46 29.47 8.80
CA LEU A 329 0.87 28.71 7.62
C LEU A 329 2.12 27.86 7.85
N VAL A 330 2.81 28.07 8.97
CA VAL A 330 4.05 27.38 9.31
C VAL A 330 3.70 26.06 9.99
N ILE A 331 4.10 24.97 9.34
CA ILE A 331 4.01 23.60 9.84
C ILE A 331 5.42 23.04 9.74
N ASP A 332 6.25 23.28 10.76
CA ASP A 332 7.68 23.01 10.71
C ASP A 332 8.08 21.68 11.33
N THR A 333 7.11 20.88 11.79
CA THR A 333 7.33 19.53 12.33
C THR A 333 6.63 18.46 11.49
N TYR A 334 7.13 17.23 11.58
CA TYR A 334 6.55 16.06 10.95
C TYR A 334 6.71 14.83 11.85
N HIS A 335 5.62 14.06 11.96
CA HIS A 335 5.60 12.78 12.67
C HIS A 335 5.90 11.66 11.69
N ARG A 336 7.07 11.01 11.81
CA ARG A 336 7.38 9.85 10.98
C ARG A 336 6.52 8.65 11.41
N ILE A 337 6.08 7.88 10.43
CA ILE A 337 5.44 6.60 10.64
C ILE A 337 6.35 5.55 10.00
N HIS A 338 6.45 4.37 10.61
CA HIS A 338 7.19 3.24 10.08
C HIS A 338 6.47 1.92 10.37
N ARG A 339 6.84 0.86 9.64
CA ARG A 339 6.24 -0.49 9.73
C ARG A 339 6.25 -1.05 11.15
N TYR A 340 7.35 -0.83 11.87
CA TYR A 340 7.58 -1.32 13.23
C TYR A 340 6.85 -0.53 14.34
N ASN A 341 6.05 0.48 13.99
CA ASN A 341 5.20 1.14 14.98
C ASN A 341 4.19 0.13 15.55
N ARG A 342 4.11 0.03 16.88
CA ARG A 342 3.20 -0.87 17.64
C ARG A 342 1.72 -0.43 17.55
N VAL A 343 1.22 -0.28 16.32
CA VAL A 343 -0.12 0.16 15.96
C VAL A 343 -0.69 -0.83 14.94
N PRO A 344 -1.88 -1.43 15.20
CA PRO A 344 -2.50 -2.35 14.24
C PRO A 344 -2.67 -1.72 12.86
N ARG A 345 -2.56 -2.53 11.80
CA ARG A 345 -2.51 -2.07 10.39
C ARG A 345 -3.64 -1.13 9.96
N TYR A 346 -4.86 -1.21 10.49
CA TYR A 346 -5.96 -0.30 10.11
C TYR A 346 -6.31 0.76 11.16
N MET A 347 -5.49 0.89 12.20
CA MET A 347 -5.63 1.99 13.16
C MET A 347 -4.92 3.25 12.62
N ASP A 348 -5.38 4.43 13.05
CA ASP A 348 -4.73 5.68 12.68
C ASP A 348 -3.39 5.80 13.43
N GLU A 349 -2.28 5.68 12.70
CA GLU A 349 -0.92 5.80 13.26
C GLU A 349 -0.63 7.19 13.80
N LEU A 350 -1.31 8.24 13.34
CA LEU A 350 -1.13 9.58 13.88
C LEU A 350 -1.63 9.71 15.32
N LEU A 351 -2.40 8.74 15.81
CA LEU A 351 -2.83 8.67 17.20
C LEU A 351 -1.79 8.00 18.12
N ALA A 352 -0.76 7.37 17.56
CA ALA A 352 0.35 6.84 18.36
C ALA A 352 1.30 7.97 18.75
N ASP A 353 1.80 7.92 19.99
CA ASP A 353 2.72 8.91 20.55
C ASP A 353 4.08 8.82 19.84
N SER A 354 4.16 9.48 18.68
CA SER A 354 5.31 9.48 17.79
C SER A 354 6.06 10.81 17.91
N ARG A 355 7.38 10.71 18.07
CA ARG A 355 8.29 11.85 18.11
C ARG A 355 8.10 12.74 16.86
N ALA A 356 7.86 14.03 17.08
CA ALA A 356 7.84 15.02 16.02
C ALA A 356 9.24 15.60 15.83
N ASP A 357 9.77 15.56 14.61
CA ASP A 357 11.02 16.23 14.25
C ASP A 357 10.78 17.39 13.30
N LYS A 358 11.73 18.33 13.27
CA LYS A 358 11.77 19.42 12.28
C LYS A 358 11.68 18.85 10.86
N VAL A 359 10.83 19.40 10.00
CA VAL A 359 10.67 18.95 8.60
C VAL A 359 12.02 18.90 7.88
N ALA A 360 12.89 19.90 8.03
CA ALA A 360 14.24 19.88 7.45
C ALA A 360 15.05 18.64 7.86
N LYS A 361 15.01 18.26 9.14
CA LYS A 361 15.66 17.04 9.64
C LYS A 361 15.00 15.77 9.08
N VAL A 362 13.67 15.77 8.94
CA VAL A 362 12.92 14.66 8.34
C VAL A 362 13.29 14.44 6.88
N LEU A 363 13.52 15.50 6.13
CA LEU A 363 13.83 15.37 4.72
C LEU A 363 15.25 14.86 4.47
N PHE A 364 16.26 15.32 5.22
CA PHE A 364 17.67 15.13 4.82
C PHE A 364 18.57 14.41 5.83
N SER A 365 18.26 14.39 7.12
CA SER A 365 19.22 13.92 8.13
C SER A 365 19.36 12.39 8.15
N THR A 366 20.59 11.91 7.95
CA THR A 366 21.01 10.52 8.18
C THR A 366 21.73 10.29 9.51
N ASN A 367 21.78 11.32 10.38
CA ASN A 367 22.40 11.20 11.70
C ASN A 367 21.72 10.10 12.52
N LEU A 368 22.52 9.23 13.15
CA LEU A 368 22.04 8.08 13.94
C LEU A 368 20.97 8.46 14.99
N GLU A 369 21.09 9.61 15.65
CA GLU A 369 20.08 10.10 16.61
C GLU A 369 18.74 10.52 15.98
N THR A 370 18.77 10.90 14.70
CA THR A 370 17.59 11.33 13.93
C THR A 370 16.90 10.17 13.25
N ILE A 371 17.67 9.21 12.72
CA ILE A 371 17.10 8.00 12.09
C ILE A 371 16.70 6.94 13.13
N GLY A 372 17.24 7.04 14.35
CA GLY A 372 16.88 6.12 15.41
C GLY A 372 17.22 4.67 15.06
N LEU A 373 16.23 3.79 15.24
CA LEU A 373 16.27 2.41 14.77
C LEU A 373 15.48 2.16 13.49
N TYR A 374 14.54 3.02 13.09
CA TYR A 374 13.59 2.67 12.00
C TYR A 374 13.25 3.83 11.05
N ASP A 375 13.69 5.05 11.35
CA ASP A 375 13.33 6.23 10.57
C ASP A 375 14.29 6.45 9.40
N LYS A 376 13.82 7.02 8.28
CA LYS A 376 14.66 7.37 7.13
C LYS A 376 14.44 8.78 6.59
N PRO A 377 15.42 9.39 5.91
CA PRO A 377 15.23 10.65 5.22
C PRO A 377 14.10 10.55 4.19
N MET A 378 13.24 11.58 4.14
CA MET A 378 12.04 11.57 3.31
C MET A 378 12.09 12.54 2.12
N ALA A 379 13.27 13.05 1.71
CA ALA A 379 13.36 14.02 0.61
C ALA A 379 12.71 13.53 -0.70
N ARG A 380 12.80 12.24 -1.01
CA ARG A 380 12.14 11.60 -2.16
C ARG A 380 10.61 11.71 -2.11
N ASN A 381 10.03 11.79 -0.92
CA ASN A 381 8.57 11.92 -0.71
C ASN A 381 8.14 13.39 -0.55
N CYS A 382 8.94 14.36 -1.01
CA CYS A 382 8.69 15.78 -0.80
C CYS A 382 8.97 16.62 -2.05
N GLN A 383 8.19 17.69 -2.21
CA GLN A 383 8.48 18.77 -3.16
C GLN A 383 8.69 20.07 -2.38
N LEU A 384 9.73 20.82 -2.74
CA LEU A 384 10.18 22.03 -2.05
C LEU A 384 10.27 23.23 -2.99
N TRP A 385 9.92 24.42 -2.50
CA TRP A 385 10.07 25.67 -3.23
C TRP A 385 10.41 26.86 -2.31
N THR A 386 11.00 27.90 -2.89
CA THR A 386 11.35 29.15 -2.18
C THR A 386 10.10 29.98 -1.85
N LYS A 387 10.23 31.00 -0.99
CA LYS A 387 9.18 32.02 -0.80
C LYS A 387 8.72 32.74 -2.08
N ASN A 388 9.53 32.70 -3.14
CA ASN A 388 9.24 33.30 -4.45
C ASN A 388 8.66 32.29 -5.46
N TYR A 389 8.30 31.09 -4.99
CA TYR A 389 7.71 30.01 -5.78
C TYR A 389 8.63 29.54 -6.92
N GLU A 390 9.91 29.41 -6.60
CA GLU A 390 10.93 28.77 -7.45
C GLU A 390 11.19 27.37 -6.91
N MET A 391 11.24 26.37 -7.79
CA MET A 391 11.39 24.98 -7.37
C MET A 391 12.80 24.74 -6.80
N ILE A 392 12.86 24.05 -5.67
CA ILE A 392 14.12 23.61 -5.04
C ILE A 392 14.33 22.12 -5.26
N LEU A 393 13.28 21.33 -5.02
CA LEU A 393 13.33 19.86 -5.09
C LEU A 393 12.02 19.31 -5.63
N ASN A 394 12.11 18.39 -6.60
CA ASN A 394 11.03 17.49 -6.97
C ASN A 394 11.41 16.06 -6.57
N GLY A 395 11.20 15.71 -5.31
CA GLY A 395 11.70 14.48 -4.68
C GLY A 395 11.48 13.20 -5.47
N PRO A 396 10.26 12.91 -5.96
CA PRO A 396 9.96 11.64 -6.62
C PRO A 396 10.86 11.29 -7.81
N ILE A 397 11.42 12.30 -8.49
CA ILE A 397 12.30 12.11 -9.65
C ILE A 397 13.72 12.64 -9.44
N ALA A 398 14.03 13.21 -8.26
CA ALA A 398 15.29 13.88 -7.99
C ALA A 398 16.46 12.88 -7.88
N SER A 399 17.59 13.16 -8.52
CA SER A 399 18.84 12.45 -8.26
C SER A 399 19.39 12.74 -6.85
N SER A 400 20.29 11.89 -6.36
CA SER A 400 21.01 12.14 -5.09
C SER A 400 21.73 13.49 -5.08
N SER A 401 22.23 13.95 -6.25
CA SER A 401 22.87 15.26 -6.40
C SER A 401 21.90 16.43 -6.22
N GLU A 402 20.66 16.29 -6.68
CA GLU A 402 19.61 17.29 -6.51
C GLU A 402 19.12 17.33 -5.06
N ILE A 403 19.04 16.18 -4.39
CA ILE A 403 18.73 16.09 -2.96
C ILE A 403 19.79 16.83 -2.13
N GLN A 404 21.09 16.59 -2.38
CA GLN A 404 22.18 17.30 -1.69
C GLN A 404 22.17 18.80 -1.94
N LYS A 405 21.86 19.22 -3.17
CA LYS A 405 21.72 20.65 -3.51
C LYS A 405 20.56 21.29 -2.74
N ALA A 406 19.42 20.60 -2.65
CA ALA A 406 18.26 21.06 -1.89
C ALA A 406 18.55 21.17 -0.39
N GLU A 407 19.27 20.21 0.18
CA GLU A 407 19.72 20.25 1.58
C GLU A 407 20.57 21.49 1.84
N LYS A 408 21.57 21.77 0.98
CA LYS A 408 22.43 22.95 1.10
C LYS A 408 21.63 24.26 1.09
N ILE A 409 20.66 24.39 0.19
CA ILE A 409 19.78 25.58 0.12
C ILE A 409 18.99 25.74 1.41
N LEU A 410 18.48 24.64 1.99
CA LEU A 410 17.71 24.70 3.23
C LEU A 410 18.59 25.09 4.43
N LEU A 411 19.84 24.62 4.46
CA LEU A 411 20.83 24.95 5.50
C LEU A 411 21.27 26.42 5.49
N GLU A 412 21.21 27.09 4.33
CA GLU A 412 21.46 28.54 4.25
C GLU A 412 20.41 29.35 5.01
N GLY A 413 19.20 28.79 5.20
CA GLY A 413 18.11 29.39 5.96
C GLY A 413 17.09 30.12 5.09
N GLY A 414 15.88 30.36 5.63
CA GLY A 414 14.83 31.07 4.91
C GLY A 414 13.42 30.54 5.17
N LEU A 415 12.49 30.93 4.29
CA LEU A 415 11.09 30.49 4.30
C LEU A 415 10.83 29.64 3.05
N PHE A 416 10.39 28.41 3.26
CA PHE A 416 10.24 27.41 2.21
C PHE A 416 8.86 26.80 2.24
N GLY A 417 8.23 26.67 1.08
CA GLY A 417 7.00 25.91 0.96
C GLY A 417 7.30 24.45 0.64
N TYR A 418 6.47 23.55 1.14
CA TYR A 418 6.61 22.14 0.88
C TYR A 418 5.27 21.41 0.76
N ARG A 419 5.28 20.28 0.06
CA ARG A 419 4.28 19.23 0.22
C ARG A 419 4.95 17.87 0.27
N PHE A 420 4.50 17.02 1.17
CA PHE A 420 4.75 15.59 1.06
C PHE A 420 3.90 15.03 -0.08
N ILE A 421 4.48 14.10 -0.82
CA ILE A 421 3.83 13.43 -1.94
C ILE A 421 4.23 11.96 -1.91
N PHE A 422 3.23 11.10 -2.09
CA PHE A 422 3.43 9.68 -2.33
C PHE A 422 3.04 9.41 -3.78
N PRO A 423 3.80 8.58 -4.51
CA PRO A 423 3.57 8.38 -5.94
C PRO A 423 2.16 7.89 -6.26
N ALA A 424 1.54 8.51 -7.27
CA ALA A 424 0.23 8.13 -7.79
C ALA A 424 0.25 6.72 -8.39
N MET A 425 -0.92 6.06 -8.49
CA MET A 425 -1.01 4.73 -9.08
C MET A 425 -0.60 4.72 -10.55
N HIS A 426 0.05 3.64 -10.98
CA HIS A 426 0.53 3.45 -12.34
C HIS A 426 -0.22 2.34 -13.06
N VAL A 427 -0.49 2.55 -14.35
CA VAL A 427 -0.83 1.48 -15.30
C VAL A 427 0.15 1.59 -16.47
N GLY A 428 1.00 0.57 -16.65
CA GLY A 428 2.11 0.64 -17.60
C GLY A 428 3.03 1.84 -17.29
N ARG A 429 3.19 2.75 -18.26
CA ARG A 429 3.98 3.98 -18.14
C ARG A 429 3.18 5.23 -17.72
N TYR A 430 1.93 5.07 -17.29
CA TYR A 430 1.01 6.17 -17.04
C TYR A 430 0.66 6.34 -15.56
N GLU A 431 0.76 7.57 -15.07
CA GLU A 431 0.21 8.01 -13.78
C GLU A 431 -1.28 8.33 -13.93
N ILE A 432 -2.10 7.76 -13.05
CA ILE A 432 -3.57 7.91 -13.12
C ILE A 432 -4.07 8.80 -11.99
N TYR A 433 -4.88 9.78 -12.35
CA TYR A 433 -5.57 10.69 -11.43
C TYR A 433 -7.06 10.69 -11.71
N TRP A 434 -7.87 10.54 -10.67
CA TRP A 434 -9.32 10.71 -10.73
C TRP A 434 -9.69 12.16 -10.39
N GLN A 435 -10.24 12.84 -11.39
CA GLN A 435 -10.80 14.19 -11.27
C GLN A 435 -12.24 14.08 -10.78
N ARG A 436 -12.45 13.93 -9.47
CA ARG A 436 -13.77 13.71 -8.85
C ARG A 436 -14.34 15.02 -8.30
N PRO A 437 -15.47 15.54 -8.82
CA PRO A 437 -16.14 16.71 -8.25
C PRO A 437 -16.65 16.44 -6.83
N LEU A 438 -16.32 17.35 -5.92
CA LEU A 438 -16.97 17.52 -4.63
C LEU A 438 -18.14 18.50 -4.79
N THR A 439 -19.33 18.05 -4.43
CA THR A 439 -20.54 18.88 -4.38
C THR A 439 -20.94 19.14 -2.94
N ALA A 440 -21.14 20.41 -2.60
CA ALA A 440 -21.57 20.83 -1.27
C ALA A 440 -22.32 22.16 -1.31
N CYS A 441 -23.16 22.43 -0.30
CA CYS A 441 -23.85 23.71 -0.15
C CYS A 441 -24.27 23.95 1.31
N LEU A 442 -24.70 25.18 1.61
CA LEU A 442 -25.46 25.49 2.80
C LEU A 442 -26.95 25.18 2.54
N SER A 443 -27.52 24.26 3.30
CA SER A 443 -28.92 23.85 3.16
C SER A 443 -29.87 24.98 3.52
N GLN A 444 -30.87 25.22 2.68
CA GLN A 444 -31.97 26.15 2.96
C GLN A 444 -32.79 25.67 4.17
N GLU A 445 -33.00 24.35 4.27
CA GLU A 445 -33.86 23.75 5.29
C GLU A 445 -33.19 23.72 6.66
N THR A 446 -31.93 23.26 6.71
CA THR A 446 -31.25 23.02 7.99
C THR A 446 -30.32 24.16 8.40
N GLY A 447 -29.95 25.04 7.48
CA GLY A 447 -28.91 26.07 7.69
C GLY A 447 -27.52 25.48 7.94
N LYS A 448 -27.30 24.19 7.66
CA LYS A 448 -26.05 23.48 7.86
C LYS A 448 -25.37 23.15 6.53
N ILE A 449 -24.07 22.84 6.60
CA ILE A 449 -23.32 22.34 5.45
C ILE A 449 -23.81 20.94 5.11
N GLU A 450 -24.24 20.75 3.86
CA GLU A 450 -24.61 19.45 3.29
C GLU A 450 -23.58 19.07 2.23
N ILE A 451 -23.05 17.85 2.33
CA ILE A 451 -22.10 17.29 1.35
C ILE A 451 -22.80 16.19 0.55
N MET A 452 -22.63 16.19 -0.77
CA MET A 452 -23.22 15.21 -1.68
C MET A 452 -22.10 14.36 -2.30
N PRO A 453 -21.49 13.42 -1.56
CA PRO A 453 -20.22 12.79 -1.93
C PRO A 453 -20.28 11.92 -3.20
N ALA A 454 -21.47 11.51 -3.62
CA ALA A 454 -21.71 10.65 -4.79
C ALA A 454 -22.55 11.33 -5.88
N ALA A 455 -22.70 12.66 -5.85
CA ALA A 455 -23.53 13.39 -6.80
C ALA A 455 -22.95 13.39 -8.23
N LEU A 456 -21.62 13.49 -8.35
CA LEU A 456 -20.92 13.56 -9.62
C LEU A 456 -19.72 12.62 -9.62
N SER A 457 -19.55 11.87 -10.70
CA SER A 457 -18.50 10.86 -10.82
C SER A 457 -17.20 11.42 -11.38
N GLY A 458 -17.23 12.53 -12.12
CA GLY A 458 -16.07 13.03 -12.83
C GLY A 458 -15.53 12.05 -13.86
N TYR A 459 -14.21 12.11 -14.06
CA TYR A 459 -13.47 11.23 -14.97
C TYR A 459 -12.02 11.07 -14.52
N MET A 460 -11.32 10.10 -15.07
CA MET A 460 -9.90 9.87 -14.79
C MET A 460 -9.03 10.29 -15.96
N THR A 461 -7.85 10.77 -15.62
CA THR A 461 -6.80 11.20 -16.53
C THR A 461 -5.56 10.37 -16.31
N ALA A 462 -4.98 9.88 -17.39
CA ALA A 462 -3.72 9.16 -17.39
C ALA A 462 -2.66 9.96 -18.13
N TYR A 463 -1.55 10.28 -17.47
CA TYR A 463 -0.43 11.04 -18.00
C TYR A 463 0.80 10.15 -18.10
N GLU A 464 1.53 10.22 -19.20
CA GLU A 464 2.80 9.50 -19.31
C GLU A 464 3.81 10.07 -18.32
N THR A 465 4.44 9.20 -17.52
CA THR A 465 5.33 9.57 -16.41
C THR A 465 6.49 10.47 -16.82
N LYS A 466 7.04 10.29 -18.02
CA LYS A 466 8.20 11.04 -18.51
C LYS A 466 7.87 12.44 -19.03
N SER A 467 6.67 12.64 -19.58
CA SER A 467 6.30 13.91 -20.22
C SER A 467 5.33 14.74 -19.38
N GLN A 468 4.49 14.10 -18.57
CA GLN A 468 3.44 14.72 -17.74
C GLN A 468 2.63 15.80 -18.50
N ASN A 469 2.30 15.54 -19.76
CA ASN A 469 1.51 16.47 -20.56
C ASN A 469 0.05 16.52 -20.09
N ILE A 470 -0.24 17.46 -19.18
CA ILE A 470 -1.56 17.66 -18.59
C ILE A 470 -2.62 18.05 -19.64
N SER A 471 -2.23 18.66 -20.76
CA SER A 471 -3.18 19.16 -21.75
C SER A 471 -3.83 18.05 -22.59
N ASN A 472 -3.21 16.87 -22.69
CA ASN A 472 -3.71 15.77 -23.51
C ASN A 472 -3.63 14.40 -22.79
N PRO A 473 -4.42 14.20 -21.72
CA PRO A 473 -4.46 12.92 -21.01
C PRO A 473 -5.15 11.83 -21.84
N VAL A 474 -4.83 10.57 -21.56
CA VAL A 474 -5.75 9.48 -21.88
C VAL A 474 -6.90 9.52 -20.87
N GLU A 475 -8.13 9.53 -21.36
CA GLU A 475 -9.33 9.69 -20.53
C GLU A 475 -10.00 8.33 -20.25
N LEU A 476 -10.41 8.12 -19.00
CA LEU A 476 -11.20 6.98 -18.53
C LEU A 476 -12.34 7.47 -17.64
N TRP A 477 -13.35 6.64 -17.39
CA TRP A 477 -14.52 6.97 -16.57
C TRP A 477 -14.75 5.91 -15.50
N PRO A 478 -15.06 6.32 -14.25
CA PRO A 478 -15.33 5.37 -13.18
C PRO A 478 -16.61 4.58 -13.45
N ARG A 479 -16.60 3.31 -13.03
CA ARG A 479 -17.73 2.36 -13.01
C ARG A 479 -17.89 1.85 -11.58
N MET A 480 -18.94 2.31 -10.91
CA MET A 480 -19.27 1.82 -9.57
C MET A 480 -19.90 0.43 -9.72
N ARG A 481 -19.28 -0.62 -9.14
CA ARG A 481 -19.71 -2.01 -9.38
C ARG A 481 -21.11 -2.37 -8.85
N GLN A 482 -21.59 -1.62 -7.85
CA GLN A 482 -22.94 -1.68 -7.28
C GLN A 482 -23.57 -3.07 -7.09
N ARG A 483 -22.79 -4.08 -6.68
CA ARG A 483 -23.31 -5.44 -6.48
C ARG A 483 -24.11 -5.51 -5.18
N ASP A 484 -25.39 -5.85 -5.29
CA ASP A 484 -26.34 -5.93 -4.16
C ASP A 484 -25.79 -6.62 -2.90
N ILE A 485 -25.22 -7.82 -3.06
CA ILE A 485 -24.74 -8.62 -1.92
C ILE A 485 -23.53 -7.96 -1.24
N TYR A 486 -22.66 -7.33 -2.01
CA TYR A 486 -21.52 -6.59 -1.48
C TYR A 486 -21.99 -5.35 -0.72
N PHE A 487 -22.93 -4.59 -1.26
CA PHE A 487 -23.50 -3.45 -0.56
C PHE A 487 -24.23 -3.84 0.72
N SER A 488 -25.02 -4.91 0.67
CA SER A 488 -25.71 -5.43 1.85
C SER A 488 -24.72 -5.83 2.94
N ALA A 489 -23.63 -6.53 2.57
CA ALA A 489 -22.57 -6.88 3.52
C ALA A 489 -21.93 -5.64 4.16
N LEU A 490 -21.69 -4.57 3.40
CA LEU A 490 -21.02 -3.36 3.90
C LEU A 490 -21.88 -2.47 4.78
N ARG A 491 -23.20 -2.41 4.50
CA ARG A 491 -24.14 -1.48 5.15
C ARG A 491 -24.98 -2.13 6.25
N ASP A 492 -25.36 -3.38 6.07
CA ASP A 492 -26.32 -4.05 6.97
C ASP A 492 -25.63 -4.77 8.13
N PHE A 493 -24.32 -5.06 8.03
CA PHE A 493 -23.55 -5.71 9.09
C PHE A 493 -22.74 -4.68 9.88
N GLU A 494 -23.26 -4.31 11.05
CA GLU A 494 -22.67 -3.29 11.91
C GLU A 494 -21.45 -3.82 12.68
N SER A 495 -20.49 -2.93 12.95
CA SER A 495 -19.28 -3.27 13.71
C SER A 495 -19.50 -3.43 15.22
N SER A 496 -20.71 -3.26 15.74
CA SER A 496 -21.02 -3.27 17.19
C SER A 496 -20.71 -4.61 17.86
N HIS A 497 -20.79 -5.71 17.10
CA HIS A 497 -20.46 -7.07 17.55
C HIS A 497 -19.09 -7.55 17.07
N ASP A 498 -18.39 -6.73 16.28
CA ASP A 498 -17.10 -7.08 15.72
C ASP A 498 -15.97 -6.74 16.70
N HIS A 499 -14.97 -7.62 16.79
CA HIS A 499 -13.74 -7.32 17.53
C HIS A 499 -12.87 -6.29 16.79
N TYR A 500 -12.98 -6.25 15.46
CA TYR A 500 -12.29 -5.31 14.58
C TYR A 500 -13.28 -4.57 13.70
N THR A 501 -13.01 -3.31 13.41
CA THR A 501 -13.84 -2.52 12.50
C THR A 501 -14.10 -3.27 11.19
N HIS A 502 -15.39 -3.46 10.85
CA HIS A 502 -15.91 -4.14 9.66
C HIS A 502 -15.54 -5.63 9.51
N GLN A 503 -15.27 -6.35 10.59
CA GLN A 503 -14.90 -7.77 10.55
C GLN A 503 -15.89 -8.67 9.85
N THR A 504 -17.17 -8.60 10.22
CA THR A 504 -18.15 -9.49 9.63
C THR A 504 -18.34 -9.18 8.14
N ALA A 505 -18.45 -7.89 7.78
CA ALA A 505 -18.53 -7.45 6.39
C ALA A 505 -17.33 -7.91 5.53
N LEU A 506 -16.10 -7.75 6.03
CA LEU A 506 -14.90 -8.13 5.30
C LEU A 506 -14.72 -9.65 5.20
N ASN A 507 -15.16 -10.43 6.19
CA ASN A 507 -15.20 -11.89 6.09
C ASN A 507 -16.14 -12.34 4.95
N ILE A 508 -17.36 -11.79 4.90
CA ILE A 508 -18.35 -12.09 3.84
C ILE A 508 -17.76 -11.77 2.47
N ILE A 509 -17.19 -10.57 2.29
CA ILE A 509 -16.62 -10.14 1.01
C ILE A 509 -15.41 -10.97 0.62
N SER A 510 -14.55 -11.33 1.58
CA SER A 510 -13.38 -12.17 1.31
C SER A 510 -13.77 -13.52 0.72
N MET A 511 -14.84 -14.15 1.22
CA MET A 511 -15.33 -15.42 0.67
C MET A 511 -15.73 -15.29 -0.80
N PHE A 512 -16.54 -14.29 -1.16
CA PHE A 512 -16.94 -14.07 -2.55
C PHE A 512 -15.76 -13.74 -3.47
N ASN A 513 -14.82 -12.91 -3.00
CA ASN A 513 -13.65 -12.54 -3.77
C ASN A 513 -12.70 -13.72 -3.98
N VAL A 514 -12.45 -14.53 -2.96
CA VAL A 514 -11.59 -15.72 -3.06
C VAL A 514 -12.22 -16.77 -3.98
N LYS A 515 -13.53 -17.02 -3.85
CA LYS A 515 -14.26 -17.91 -4.76
C LYS A 515 -14.10 -17.49 -6.22
N LYS A 516 -14.27 -16.19 -6.49
CA LYS A 516 -14.10 -15.63 -7.84
C LYS A 516 -12.65 -15.75 -8.31
N ALA A 517 -11.67 -15.39 -7.49
CA ALA A 517 -10.26 -15.39 -7.86
C ALA A 517 -9.74 -16.81 -8.15
N LEU A 518 -10.15 -17.81 -7.36
CA LEU A 518 -9.80 -19.20 -7.61
C LEU A 518 -10.53 -19.81 -8.82
N GLY A 519 -11.59 -19.15 -9.31
CA GLY A 519 -12.41 -19.66 -10.41
C GLY A 519 -13.20 -20.92 -10.04
N MET A 520 -13.54 -21.10 -8.76
CA MET A 520 -14.25 -22.26 -8.25
C MET A 520 -15.77 -22.03 -8.21
N ASP A 521 -16.55 -23.10 -8.34
CA ASP A 521 -18.00 -23.06 -8.14
C ASP A 521 -18.37 -22.97 -6.66
N VAL A 522 -17.70 -23.77 -5.83
CA VAL A 522 -17.83 -23.79 -4.37
C VAL A 522 -16.45 -23.84 -3.71
N LEU A 523 -16.33 -23.25 -2.53
CA LEU A 523 -15.14 -23.31 -1.68
C LEU A 523 -15.20 -24.54 -0.75
N PRO A 524 -14.09 -25.26 -0.54
CA PRO A 524 -14.01 -26.30 0.48
C PRO A 524 -14.38 -25.73 1.86
N ARG A 525 -15.12 -26.52 2.66
CA ARG A 525 -15.62 -26.08 3.98
C ARG A 525 -14.48 -25.74 4.94
N SER A 526 -13.48 -26.61 5.08
CA SER A 526 -12.27 -26.33 5.86
C SER A 526 -11.57 -25.06 5.39
N PHE A 527 -11.29 -24.91 4.09
CA PHE A 527 -10.63 -23.70 3.57
C PHE A 527 -11.43 -22.43 3.86
N THR A 528 -12.75 -22.49 3.67
CA THR A 528 -13.67 -21.39 4.00
C THR A 528 -13.56 -20.99 5.46
N ARG A 529 -13.52 -21.97 6.37
CA ARG A 529 -13.34 -21.69 7.80
C ARG A 529 -12.01 -20.99 8.09
N HIS A 530 -10.93 -21.36 7.42
CA HIS A 530 -9.60 -20.81 7.66
C HIS A 530 -9.40 -19.42 7.04
N LEU A 531 -10.26 -19.02 6.09
CA LEU A 531 -10.35 -17.65 5.58
C LEU A 531 -11.01 -16.66 6.58
N LEU A 532 -11.85 -17.16 7.49
CA LEU A 532 -12.60 -16.32 8.41
C LEU A 532 -11.72 -15.79 9.53
N ARG A 533 -11.76 -14.48 9.75
CA ARG A 533 -11.23 -13.87 10.98
C ARG A 533 -12.24 -14.10 12.11
N VAL A 534 -12.12 -15.19 12.83
CA VAL A 534 -12.96 -15.59 13.97
C VAL A 534 -12.11 -16.30 15.04
N SER A 535 -12.66 -16.55 16.22
CA SER A 535 -11.92 -17.31 17.26
C SER A 535 -11.56 -18.72 16.76
N LYS A 536 -10.39 -19.25 17.14
CA LYS A 536 -9.94 -20.60 16.73
C LYS A 536 -10.94 -21.72 17.02
N ASN A 537 -11.74 -21.58 18.07
CA ASN A 537 -12.73 -22.58 18.50
C ASN A 537 -14.13 -22.34 17.90
N GLU A 538 -14.35 -21.25 17.17
CA GLU A 538 -15.62 -20.99 16.49
C GLU A 538 -15.67 -21.83 15.21
N SER A 539 -16.73 -22.59 14.96
CA SER A 539 -16.90 -23.34 13.70
C SER A 539 -17.50 -22.47 12.59
N LEU A 540 -17.42 -22.93 11.34
CA LEU A 540 -18.04 -22.23 10.21
C LEU A 540 -19.56 -22.11 10.39
N GLU A 541 -20.19 -23.18 10.86
CA GLU A 541 -21.63 -23.28 11.09
C GLU A 541 -22.07 -22.34 12.20
N LYS A 542 -21.30 -22.28 13.30
CA LYS A 542 -21.57 -21.35 14.39
C LYS A 542 -21.46 -19.89 13.92
N TRP A 543 -20.43 -19.59 13.13
CA TRP A 543 -20.28 -18.25 12.58
C TRP A 543 -21.43 -17.88 11.63
N LEU A 544 -21.81 -18.78 10.71
CA LEU A 544 -22.95 -18.59 9.81
C LEU A 544 -24.26 -18.36 10.58
N ALA A 545 -24.51 -19.14 11.63
CA ALA A 545 -25.69 -18.98 12.48
C ALA A 545 -25.71 -17.63 13.22
N SER A 546 -24.54 -17.07 13.54
CA SER A 546 -24.43 -15.76 14.22
C SER A 546 -24.74 -14.56 13.31
N LEU A 547 -24.84 -14.73 11.99
CA LEU A 547 -25.04 -13.61 11.06
C LEU A 547 -26.37 -12.87 11.29
N SER A 548 -27.40 -13.56 11.76
CA SER A 548 -28.70 -12.94 12.07
C SER A 548 -28.62 -11.96 13.25
N GLU A 549 -27.70 -12.18 14.19
CA GLU A 549 -27.49 -11.32 15.36
C GLU A 549 -26.55 -10.14 15.05
N LYS A 550 -25.75 -10.25 13.98
CA LYS A 550 -24.73 -9.27 13.57
C LYS A 550 -25.22 -8.26 12.53
N SER A 551 -26.42 -8.46 12.00
CA SER A 551 -27.04 -7.60 10.99
C SER A 551 -28.09 -6.69 11.64
N SER A 552 -28.20 -5.45 11.16
CA SER A 552 -29.29 -4.54 11.51
C SER A 552 -30.63 -4.93 10.86
N SER A 553 -30.61 -5.85 9.89
CA SER A 553 -31.80 -6.38 9.20
C SER A 553 -31.80 -7.92 9.14
N PRO A 554 -32.77 -8.60 9.79
CA PRO A 554 -32.89 -10.06 9.75
C PRO A 554 -33.12 -10.63 8.34
N GLU A 555 -33.89 -9.94 7.48
CA GLU A 555 -34.15 -10.35 6.10
C GLU A 555 -32.87 -10.32 5.26
N LYS A 556 -32.07 -9.25 5.40
CA LYS A 556 -30.77 -9.12 4.70
C LYS A 556 -29.77 -10.16 5.19
N ALA A 557 -29.78 -10.45 6.50
CA ALA A 557 -28.95 -11.51 7.07
C ALA A 557 -29.29 -12.88 6.48
N ALA A 558 -30.57 -13.22 6.40
CA ALA A 558 -31.04 -14.48 5.81
C ALA A 558 -30.63 -14.59 4.34
N ARG A 559 -30.80 -13.51 3.55
CA ARG A 559 -30.36 -13.47 2.14
C ARG A 559 -28.85 -13.68 2.02
N ILE A 560 -28.04 -13.02 2.82
CA ILE A 560 -26.58 -13.20 2.78
C ILE A 560 -26.19 -14.62 3.18
N GLN A 561 -26.81 -15.18 4.22
CA GLN A 561 -26.55 -16.55 4.62
C GLN A 561 -26.90 -17.55 3.50
N GLU A 562 -28.01 -17.34 2.79
CA GLU A 562 -28.38 -18.15 1.63
C GLU A 562 -27.34 -18.07 0.51
N GLU A 563 -26.89 -16.87 0.16
CA GLU A 563 -25.86 -16.67 -0.87
C GLU A 563 -24.49 -17.25 -0.46
N LEU A 564 -24.13 -17.18 0.82
CA LEU A 564 -22.92 -17.83 1.33
C LEU A 564 -23.04 -19.35 1.24
N ASN A 565 -24.18 -19.93 1.60
CA ASN A 565 -24.40 -21.38 1.49
C ASN A 565 -24.29 -21.88 0.04
N LYS A 566 -24.62 -21.05 -0.97
CA LYS A 566 -24.46 -21.41 -2.40
C LYS A 566 -23.00 -21.52 -2.84
N ILE A 567 -22.07 -20.85 -2.17
CA ILE A 567 -20.65 -20.83 -2.53
C ILE A 567 -19.78 -21.72 -1.63
N ILE A 568 -20.36 -22.37 -0.63
CA ILE A 568 -19.65 -23.27 0.29
C ILE A 568 -20.02 -24.70 -0.08
N ALA A 569 -19.04 -25.61 -0.08
CA ALA A 569 -19.31 -27.03 -0.32
C ALA A 569 -20.32 -27.59 0.72
N PRO A 570 -21.27 -28.43 0.28
CA PRO A 570 -22.34 -28.95 1.16
C PRO A 570 -21.79 -29.87 2.26
N GLU A 571 -20.75 -30.65 1.96
CA GLU A 571 -20.10 -31.58 2.88
C GLU A 571 -18.59 -31.30 2.94
N GLU A 572 -17.95 -31.72 4.04
CA GLU A 572 -16.48 -31.66 4.15
C GLU A 572 -15.88 -32.84 3.38
N ASP A 573 -15.00 -32.53 2.43
CA ASP A 573 -14.20 -33.55 1.77
C ASP A 573 -12.93 -33.80 2.59
N ASN A 574 -12.90 -34.95 3.26
CA ASN A 574 -11.73 -35.41 4.02
C ASN A 574 -10.80 -36.29 3.19
N SER A 575 -11.01 -36.38 1.87
CA SER A 575 -10.10 -37.07 0.97
C SER A 575 -8.91 -36.16 0.65
N PHE A 576 -7.79 -36.45 1.30
CA PHE A 576 -6.55 -35.74 1.02
C PHE A 576 -5.62 -36.57 0.12
N PRO A 577 -4.88 -35.93 -0.79
CA PRO A 577 -3.79 -36.60 -1.50
C PRO A 577 -2.74 -37.11 -0.51
N SER A 578 -1.98 -38.13 -0.92
CA SER A 578 -0.89 -38.65 -0.10
C SER A 578 0.20 -37.59 0.13
N ALA A 579 0.75 -37.55 1.34
CA ALA A 579 1.88 -36.69 1.67
C ALA A 579 3.13 -37.07 0.85
N ILE A 580 3.89 -36.07 0.43
CA ILE A 580 5.12 -36.24 -0.36
C ILE A 580 6.35 -36.33 0.56
N THR A 581 6.42 -35.48 1.59
CA THR A 581 7.63 -35.26 2.40
C THR A 581 7.45 -35.63 3.88
N TYR A 582 6.23 -35.79 4.40
CA TYR A 582 6.00 -36.06 5.82
C TYR A 582 6.63 -37.35 6.35
N ASN A 583 6.92 -38.34 5.50
CA ASN A 583 7.71 -39.50 5.92
C ASN A 583 9.15 -39.15 6.35
N PHE A 584 9.66 -37.97 5.95
CA PHE A 584 10.94 -37.43 6.38
C PHE A 584 10.78 -36.40 7.50
N THR A 585 9.82 -35.49 7.36
CA THR A 585 9.71 -34.31 8.25
C THR A 585 8.86 -34.55 9.50
N ALA A 586 7.93 -35.51 9.49
CA ALA A 586 7.22 -35.96 10.70
C ALA A 586 8.06 -37.02 11.44
N SER A 587 9.28 -36.66 11.82
CA SER A 587 10.23 -37.54 12.51
C SER A 587 11.00 -36.79 13.58
N ARG A 588 11.43 -37.51 14.62
CA ARG A 588 12.27 -36.94 15.67
C ARG A 588 13.63 -36.46 15.14
N THR A 589 14.20 -37.16 14.16
CA THR A 589 15.48 -36.77 13.54
C THR A 589 15.38 -35.42 12.84
N PHE A 590 14.25 -35.13 12.17
CA PHE A 590 14.02 -33.81 11.58
C PHE A 590 13.97 -32.72 12.67
N GLU A 591 13.18 -32.92 13.73
CA GLU A 591 13.08 -31.97 14.86
C GLU A 591 14.46 -31.67 15.48
N GLU A 592 15.25 -32.71 15.76
CA GLU A 592 16.57 -32.55 16.38
C GLU A 592 17.55 -31.82 15.47
N THR A 593 17.55 -32.14 14.18
CA THR A 593 18.46 -31.49 13.23
C THR A 593 18.06 -30.03 13.03
N TRP A 594 16.76 -29.76 12.88
CA TRP A 594 16.21 -28.42 12.74
C TRP A 594 16.53 -27.55 13.98
N TRP A 595 16.32 -28.07 15.20
CA TRP A 595 16.67 -27.38 16.44
C TRP A 595 18.17 -27.05 16.53
N ASN A 596 19.03 -28.01 16.19
CA ASN A 596 20.48 -27.83 16.29
C ASN A 596 21.01 -26.82 15.27
N ASP A 597 20.43 -26.77 14.07
CA ASP A 597 20.76 -25.75 13.08
C ASP A 597 20.40 -24.35 13.61
N ILE A 598 19.19 -24.15 14.18
CA ILE A 598 18.80 -22.85 14.78
C ILE A 598 19.78 -22.47 15.88
N ARG A 599 20.05 -23.39 16.81
CA ARG A 599 20.96 -23.15 17.93
C ARG A 599 22.36 -22.75 17.46
N TYR A 600 22.88 -23.43 16.44
CA TYR A 600 24.19 -23.12 15.88
C TYR A 600 24.23 -21.73 15.23
N LEU A 601 23.18 -21.36 14.50
CA LEU A 601 23.09 -20.06 13.83
C LEU A 601 22.87 -18.91 14.82
N ALA A 602 22.06 -19.14 15.86
CA ALA A 602 21.70 -18.14 16.86
C ALA A 602 22.76 -17.94 17.96
N HIS A 603 23.38 -19.01 18.44
CA HIS A 603 24.31 -18.99 19.58
C HIS A 603 25.69 -19.58 19.27
N GLY A 604 26.00 -19.80 18.00
CA GLY A 604 27.32 -20.23 17.56
C GLY A 604 28.33 -19.09 17.56
N LYS A 605 29.11 -19.00 16.48
CA LYS A 605 30.23 -18.06 16.35
C LYS A 605 29.86 -16.73 15.68
N TYR A 606 28.64 -16.57 15.18
CA TYR A 606 28.18 -15.39 14.45
C TYR A 606 27.36 -14.49 15.38
N ILE A 607 27.84 -13.29 15.64
CA ILE A 607 27.27 -12.34 16.59
C ILE A 607 26.75 -11.10 15.84
N ASN A 608 27.60 -10.44 15.06
CA ASN A 608 27.26 -9.19 14.36
C ASN A 608 26.63 -9.50 12.99
N LYS A 609 25.32 -9.78 12.99
CA LYS A 609 24.57 -10.37 11.87
C LYS A 609 23.60 -9.41 11.19
N ASP A 610 23.46 -8.18 11.65
CA ASP A 610 22.73 -7.13 10.95
C ASP A 610 23.54 -6.67 9.72
N ASN A 611 22.86 -6.37 8.61
CA ASN A 611 23.52 -5.91 7.39
C ASN A 611 24.31 -4.59 7.58
N ALA A 612 23.93 -3.74 8.54
CA ALA A 612 24.54 -2.45 8.81
C ALA A 612 25.74 -2.53 9.75
N ASP A 613 26.00 -3.69 10.35
CA ASP A 613 27.06 -3.86 11.32
C ASP A 613 28.47 -3.62 10.76
N CYS A 614 29.41 -3.13 11.55
CA CYS A 614 29.23 -2.60 12.91
C CYS A 614 28.86 -1.11 12.87
N VAL A 615 27.83 -0.69 13.63
CA VAL A 615 27.50 0.74 13.75
C VAL A 615 28.59 1.49 14.50
N LYS A 616 28.91 2.71 14.04
CA LYS A 616 30.12 3.45 14.40
C LYS A 616 29.96 4.45 15.55
N ASP A 617 28.81 4.49 16.22
CA ASP A 617 28.66 5.33 17.41
C ASP A 617 29.41 4.72 18.61
N ASP A 618 29.93 5.58 19.49
CA ASP A 618 30.78 5.17 20.62
C ASP A 618 30.10 4.17 21.56
N VAL A 619 28.77 4.31 21.74
CA VAL A 619 27.98 3.45 22.64
C VAL A 619 27.93 2.03 22.07
N THR A 620 27.65 1.90 20.77
CA THR A 620 27.67 0.62 20.08
C THR A 620 29.07 0.00 20.07
N LEU A 621 30.09 0.75 19.65
CA LEU A 621 31.47 0.24 19.55
C LEU A 621 32.02 -0.27 20.89
N SER A 622 31.62 0.35 22.00
CA SER A 622 32.02 -0.06 23.35
C SER A 622 31.31 -1.33 23.84
N ALA A 623 30.15 -1.65 23.27
CA ALA A 623 29.33 -2.80 23.66
C ALA A 623 29.58 -4.05 22.79
N LEU A 624 30.21 -3.90 21.62
CA LEU A 624 30.53 -5.02 20.72
C LEU A 624 31.56 -5.98 21.32
N GLN A 625 31.36 -7.29 21.10
CA GLN A 625 32.33 -8.32 21.47
C GLN A 625 33.54 -8.35 20.52
N HIS A 626 33.32 -8.03 19.25
CA HIS A 626 34.36 -7.83 18.23
C HIS A 626 33.87 -6.83 17.18
N HIS A 627 34.80 -6.21 16.46
CA HIS A 627 34.54 -5.07 15.56
C HIS A 627 34.58 -5.46 14.07
N HIS A 628 33.96 -6.58 13.72
CA HIS A 628 33.74 -6.99 12.33
C HIS A 628 32.33 -7.58 12.16
N ARG A 629 31.78 -7.44 10.95
CA ARG A 629 30.51 -8.05 10.54
C ARG A 629 30.71 -9.54 10.28
N ASP A 630 29.77 -10.36 10.73
CA ASP A 630 29.81 -11.83 10.59
C ASP A 630 28.94 -12.35 9.45
N LEU A 631 28.13 -11.48 8.84
CA LEU A 631 27.15 -11.82 7.82
C LEU A 631 27.78 -12.52 6.60
N GLU A 632 28.97 -12.11 6.19
CA GLU A 632 29.75 -12.77 5.14
C GLU A 632 30.14 -14.19 5.56
N LEU A 633 30.68 -14.38 6.76
CA LEU A 633 31.09 -15.70 7.25
C LEU A 633 29.90 -16.65 7.40
N LEU A 634 28.75 -16.11 7.79
CA LEU A 634 27.48 -16.84 7.84
C LEU A 634 27.04 -17.28 6.44
N GLY A 635 27.12 -16.39 5.45
CA GLY A 635 26.81 -16.73 4.06
C GLY A 635 27.73 -17.82 3.48
N ASP A 636 29.04 -17.77 3.78
CA ASP A 636 29.99 -18.81 3.36
C ASP A 636 29.65 -20.17 3.98
N TYR A 637 29.18 -20.17 5.23
CA TYR A 637 28.70 -21.37 5.89
C TYR A 637 27.46 -21.97 5.21
N LEU A 638 26.46 -21.14 4.87
CA LEU A 638 25.25 -21.59 4.19
C LEU A 638 25.56 -22.19 2.81
N ILE A 639 26.41 -21.53 2.02
CA ILE A 639 26.90 -22.04 0.72
C ILE A 639 27.56 -23.41 0.91
N SER A 640 28.50 -23.50 1.87
CA SER A 640 29.22 -24.75 2.15
C SER A 640 28.27 -25.87 2.59
N ARG A 641 27.26 -25.55 3.41
CA ARG A 641 26.28 -26.51 3.93
C ARG A 641 25.42 -27.10 2.81
N HIS A 642 24.98 -26.27 1.87
CA HIS A 642 24.21 -26.69 0.71
C HIS A 642 25.05 -27.47 -0.30
N GLN A 643 26.29 -27.05 -0.57
CA GLN A 643 27.22 -27.79 -1.43
C GLN A 643 27.47 -29.20 -0.88
N ASN A 644 27.66 -29.33 0.43
CA ASN A 644 27.80 -30.64 1.08
C ASN A 644 26.52 -31.49 0.95
N ALA A 645 25.33 -30.89 1.01
CA ALA A 645 24.08 -31.62 0.80
C ALA A 645 23.93 -32.09 -0.66
N ILE A 646 24.29 -31.25 -1.64
CA ILE A 646 24.31 -31.59 -3.07
C ILE A 646 25.26 -32.76 -3.34
N ASP A 647 26.48 -32.69 -2.79
CA ASP A 647 27.48 -33.73 -2.94
C ASP A 647 27.04 -35.03 -2.26
N GLY A 648 26.51 -34.95 -1.04
CA GLY A 648 25.97 -36.09 -0.30
C GLY A 648 24.79 -36.78 -0.99
N ALA A 649 24.00 -36.04 -1.77
CA ALA A 649 22.92 -36.58 -2.60
C ALA A 649 23.40 -37.12 -3.97
N GLY A 650 24.69 -37.02 -4.29
CA GLY A 650 25.22 -37.42 -5.60
C GLY A 650 24.73 -36.54 -6.76
N MET A 651 24.31 -35.30 -6.46
CA MET A 651 23.69 -34.37 -7.42
C MET A 651 24.66 -33.31 -7.94
N ARG A 652 25.97 -33.52 -7.75
CA ARG A 652 27.03 -32.65 -8.25
C ARG A 652 26.88 -32.43 -9.76
N ASN A 653 27.03 -31.18 -10.20
CA ASN A 653 26.83 -30.71 -11.58
C ASN A 653 25.37 -30.74 -12.09
N ARG A 654 24.41 -31.19 -11.28
CA ARG A 654 22.97 -31.14 -11.61
C ARG A 654 22.25 -30.09 -10.77
N ALA A 655 22.46 -30.13 -9.47
CA ALA A 655 22.07 -29.06 -8.55
C ALA A 655 23.25 -28.11 -8.32
N LEU A 656 22.96 -26.83 -8.11
CA LEU A 656 23.95 -25.77 -7.98
C LEU A 656 23.66 -24.94 -6.73
N CYS A 657 24.71 -24.43 -6.09
CA CYS A 657 24.61 -23.47 -5.00
C CYS A 657 25.67 -22.37 -5.21
N GLY A 658 25.25 -21.13 -5.03
CA GLY A 658 26.09 -19.96 -5.19
C GLY A 658 25.42 -18.69 -4.67
N GLU A 659 25.95 -17.56 -5.09
CA GLU A 659 25.52 -16.23 -4.65
C GLU A 659 24.99 -15.37 -5.80
N LEU A 660 24.16 -14.40 -5.42
CA LEU A 660 23.65 -13.32 -6.26
C LEU A 660 24.24 -12.01 -5.70
N PRO A 661 25.41 -11.55 -6.18
CA PRO A 661 26.11 -10.40 -5.60
C PRO A 661 25.52 -9.06 -6.06
N PHE A 662 25.44 -8.09 -5.15
CA PHE A 662 24.95 -6.75 -5.44
C PHE A 662 25.50 -5.65 -4.52
N LYS A 663 25.25 -4.40 -4.89
CA LYS A 663 25.62 -3.23 -4.10
C LYS A 663 24.44 -2.73 -3.30
N TRP A 664 24.69 -2.29 -2.07
CA TRP A 664 23.70 -1.54 -1.32
C TRP A 664 23.61 -0.15 -1.93
N GLN A 665 22.58 0.12 -2.72
CA GLN A 665 22.38 1.43 -3.35
C GLN A 665 21.41 2.27 -2.51
N THR A 666 21.83 3.48 -2.13
CA THR A 666 21.02 4.45 -1.36
C THR A 666 21.11 5.84 -1.97
N ASP A 667 20.07 6.65 -1.77
CA ASP A 667 20.09 8.06 -2.19
C ASP A 667 20.83 8.97 -1.21
N PHE A 668 21.06 8.48 0.00
CA PHE A 668 21.69 9.21 1.11
C PHE A 668 22.94 8.49 1.60
N SER A 669 23.85 9.25 2.22
CA SER A 669 25.03 8.70 2.87
C SER A 669 24.68 8.22 4.29
N PHE A 670 24.92 6.95 4.56
CA PHE A 670 24.76 6.36 5.89
C PHE A 670 26.11 6.04 6.53
N ASP A 671 26.97 7.05 6.64
CA ASP A 671 28.36 6.92 7.11
C ASP A 671 28.50 6.31 8.52
N GLY A 672 27.44 6.37 9.33
CA GLY A 672 27.36 5.75 10.65
C GLY A 672 27.24 4.22 10.63
N PHE A 673 26.81 3.63 9.51
CA PHE A 673 26.63 2.19 9.35
C PHE A 673 27.87 1.54 8.72
N GLY A 674 28.48 0.60 9.43
CA GLY A 674 29.72 -0.07 9.03
C GLY A 674 29.58 -0.86 7.73
N GLY A 675 28.52 -1.66 7.62
CA GLY A 675 28.24 -2.48 6.43
C GLY A 675 28.03 -1.63 5.19
N TRP A 676 27.22 -0.57 5.29
CA TRP A 676 27.01 0.39 4.21
C TRP A 676 28.32 1.01 3.72
N LEU A 677 29.17 1.47 4.64
CA LEU A 677 30.44 2.10 4.30
C LEU A 677 31.44 1.09 3.69
N HIS A 678 31.45 -0.15 4.19
CA HIS A 678 32.29 -1.21 3.66
C HIS A 678 31.94 -1.52 2.20
N ASN A 679 30.63 -1.61 1.90
CA ASN A 679 30.08 -1.76 0.56
C ASN A 679 30.48 -0.59 -0.37
N HIS A 680 30.24 0.65 0.06
CA HIS A 680 30.49 1.86 -0.75
C HIS A 680 31.96 2.17 -0.98
N LYS A 681 32.86 1.73 -0.09
CA LYS A 681 34.31 1.82 -0.29
C LYS A 681 34.86 0.74 -1.23
N GLY A 682 34.03 -0.18 -1.70
CA GLY A 682 34.43 -1.30 -2.56
C GLY A 682 35.24 -2.37 -1.82
N ASN A 683 35.12 -2.44 -0.50
CA ASN A 683 35.80 -3.46 0.30
C ASN A 683 34.98 -4.75 0.43
N GLY A 684 33.68 -4.70 0.10
CA GLY A 684 32.76 -5.84 0.09
C GLY A 684 31.51 -5.56 -0.74
N TYR A 685 30.58 -6.51 -0.73
CA TYR A 685 29.29 -6.46 -1.42
C TYR A 685 28.23 -7.20 -0.60
N GLU A 686 26.95 -6.99 -0.91
CA GLU A 686 25.86 -7.78 -0.35
C GLU A 686 25.54 -8.95 -1.27
N ARG A 687 24.99 -10.05 -0.74
CA ARG A 687 24.71 -11.23 -1.53
C ARG A 687 23.50 -12.00 -1.01
N ASP A 688 22.61 -12.36 -1.92
CA ASP A 688 21.66 -13.45 -1.64
C ASP A 688 22.32 -14.79 -1.97
N ILE A 689 21.87 -15.87 -1.33
CA ILE A 689 22.37 -17.21 -1.56
C ILE A 689 21.26 -18.02 -2.21
N LEU A 690 21.57 -18.67 -3.33
CA LEU A 690 20.59 -19.41 -4.10
C LEU A 690 21.07 -20.83 -4.35
N VAL A 691 20.18 -21.79 -4.07
CA VAL A 691 20.32 -23.19 -4.43
C VAL A 691 19.32 -23.52 -5.52
N VAL A 692 19.79 -24.08 -6.64
CA VAL A 692 18.96 -24.52 -7.76
C VAL A 692 18.93 -26.03 -7.80
N ILE A 693 17.77 -26.62 -7.51
CA ILE A 693 17.53 -28.07 -7.53
C ILE A 693 16.67 -28.38 -8.77
N PRO A 694 17.18 -29.20 -9.71
CA PRO A 694 16.55 -29.33 -11.02
C PRO A 694 15.29 -30.20 -11.00
N GLY A 695 14.23 -29.72 -11.66
CA GLY A 695 13.07 -30.50 -12.10
C GLY A 695 13.20 -30.94 -13.57
N LYS A 696 12.08 -31.43 -14.12
CA LYS A 696 11.99 -31.80 -15.54
C LYS A 696 11.93 -30.57 -16.45
N ASP A 697 11.14 -29.56 -16.07
CA ASP A 697 11.05 -28.26 -16.73
C ASP A 697 11.93 -27.23 -16.01
N ARG A 698 13.07 -26.90 -16.65
CA ARG A 698 14.05 -25.93 -16.15
C ARG A 698 13.63 -24.47 -16.37
N THR A 699 12.53 -24.24 -17.09
CA THR A 699 12.01 -22.90 -17.41
C THR A 699 11.06 -22.36 -16.33
N GLN A 700 10.70 -23.19 -15.34
CA GLN A 700 9.84 -22.82 -14.23
C GLN A 700 10.46 -23.20 -12.90
N ALA A 701 10.29 -22.35 -11.89
CA ALA A 701 10.76 -22.62 -10.54
C ALA A 701 9.69 -22.35 -9.46
N VAL A 702 9.73 -23.16 -8.41
CA VAL A 702 9.10 -22.90 -7.11
C VAL A 702 10.18 -22.47 -6.14
N VAL A 703 10.01 -21.33 -5.50
CA VAL A 703 10.98 -20.74 -4.57
C VAL A 703 10.51 -20.93 -3.14
N MET A 704 11.39 -21.42 -2.26
CA MET A 704 11.28 -21.23 -0.82
C MET A 704 12.33 -20.21 -0.39
N ALA A 705 11.93 -19.23 0.42
CA ALA A 705 12.81 -18.14 0.83
C ALA A 705 12.70 -17.82 2.32
N ASP A 706 13.80 -17.34 2.87
CA ASP A 706 13.98 -16.72 4.19
C ASP A 706 14.89 -15.49 4.05
N HIS A 707 15.21 -14.82 5.16
CA HIS A 707 16.37 -13.96 5.27
C HIS A 707 17.30 -14.47 6.37
N TYR A 708 18.62 -14.22 6.23
CA TYR A 708 19.62 -14.76 7.16
C TYR A 708 20.35 -13.70 7.98
N ASP A 709 20.12 -12.42 7.72
CA ASP A 709 20.45 -11.31 8.62
C ASP A 709 19.44 -11.21 9.77
N THR A 710 19.77 -10.42 10.80
CA THR A 710 18.95 -10.28 12.01
C THR A 710 18.79 -8.81 12.42
N ALA A 711 17.64 -8.43 12.96
CA ALA A 711 17.39 -7.09 13.50
C ALA A 711 18.35 -6.66 14.62
N PHE A 712 18.41 -5.34 14.85
CA PHE A 712 18.88 -4.77 16.11
C PHE A 712 17.91 -4.97 17.27
N MET A 713 18.46 -5.17 18.48
CA MET A 713 17.70 -5.29 19.73
C MET A 713 17.14 -3.93 20.22
N GLU A 714 15.83 -3.74 20.08
CA GLU A 714 15.05 -2.58 20.53
C GLU A 714 15.22 -2.33 22.04
N ASP A 715 15.25 -3.36 22.88
CA ASP A 715 15.39 -3.23 24.33
C ASP A 715 16.78 -2.75 24.79
N ILE A 716 17.82 -3.06 24.01
CA ILE A 716 19.17 -2.51 24.23
C ILE A 716 19.29 -1.08 23.70
N TYR A 717 18.62 -0.77 22.60
CA TYR A 717 18.68 0.55 21.99
C TYR A 717 17.81 1.59 22.73
N ASP A 718 16.55 1.26 23.03
CA ASP A 718 15.56 2.21 23.51
C ASP A 718 15.84 2.62 24.97
N LYS A 719 16.39 3.84 25.11
CA LYS A 719 16.68 4.45 26.42
C LYS A 719 15.44 4.59 27.30
N SER A 720 14.24 4.72 26.73
CA SER A 720 12.99 4.81 27.49
C SER A 720 12.63 3.49 28.19
N ARG A 721 13.18 2.37 27.70
CA ARG A 721 13.04 1.03 28.29
C ARG A 721 14.24 0.58 29.11
N GLY A 722 15.17 1.50 29.39
CA GLY A 722 16.40 1.20 30.13
C GLY A 722 17.57 0.74 29.26
N GLY A 723 17.43 0.79 27.93
CA GLY A 723 18.50 0.53 26.98
C GLY A 723 19.64 1.55 27.05
N THR A 724 20.79 1.19 26.52
CA THR A 724 22.00 2.04 26.48
C THR A 724 22.00 2.98 25.28
N GLY A 725 21.27 2.65 24.22
CA GLY A 725 21.39 3.30 22.90
C GLY A 725 22.30 2.57 21.92
N ALA A 726 22.90 1.44 22.32
CA ALA A 726 23.70 0.61 21.42
C ALA A 726 22.80 -0.09 20.39
N ARG A 727 23.30 -0.24 19.17
CA ARG A 727 22.68 -1.05 18.11
C ARG A 727 23.44 -2.37 18.02
N LEU A 728 22.87 -3.39 18.64
CA LEU A 728 23.45 -4.73 18.68
C LEU A 728 22.47 -5.71 18.03
N SER A 729 23.01 -6.56 17.15
CA SER A 729 22.26 -7.63 16.48
C SER A 729 21.62 -8.58 17.50
N ALA A 730 20.37 -8.98 17.25
CA ALA A 730 19.70 -10.03 17.98
C ALA A 730 20.34 -11.40 17.69
N ALA A 731 20.08 -12.40 18.55
CA ALA A 731 20.53 -13.75 18.26
C ALA A 731 19.76 -14.37 17.09
N GLY A 732 18.52 -13.94 16.83
CA GLY A 732 17.78 -14.28 15.62
C GLY A 732 17.19 -15.69 15.61
N ALA A 733 16.98 -16.31 16.78
CA ALA A 733 16.62 -17.72 16.83
C ALA A 733 15.29 -17.99 16.13
N ASP A 734 14.28 -17.16 16.41
CA ASP A 734 13.01 -17.19 15.70
C ASP A 734 13.07 -16.32 14.45
N ASP A 735 13.74 -15.15 14.53
CA ASP A 735 13.83 -14.10 13.51
C ASP A 735 15.27 -13.93 12.94
N ASN A 736 15.72 -14.74 11.99
CA ASN A 736 14.92 -15.71 11.25
C ASN A 736 15.64 -17.05 11.02
N HIS A 737 16.53 -17.44 11.95
CA HIS A 737 17.28 -18.71 11.86
C HIS A 737 16.37 -19.94 11.89
N SER A 738 15.15 -19.81 12.40
CA SER A 738 14.10 -20.83 12.32
C SER A 738 13.70 -21.15 10.87
N ALA A 739 13.54 -20.13 10.02
CA ALA A 739 13.29 -20.29 8.60
C ALA A 739 14.54 -20.73 7.83
N THR A 740 15.71 -20.19 8.17
CA THR A 740 16.99 -20.63 7.59
C THR A 740 17.23 -22.12 7.80
N SER A 741 17.00 -22.59 9.02
CA SER A 741 17.07 -24.02 9.38
C SER A 741 16.09 -24.84 8.54
N THR A 742 14.87 -24.35 8.31
CA THR A 742 13.91 -25.03 7.43
C THR A 742 14.44 -25.20 6.02
N LEU A 743 15.06 -24.19 5.40
CA LEU A 743 15.66 -24.31 4.07
C LEU A 743 16.83 -25.30 4.04
N LEU A 744 17.69 -25.30 5.08
CA LEU A 744 18.78 -26.27 5.22
C LEU A 744 18.26 -27.72 5.29
N GLN A 745 17.13 -27.94 5.97
CA GLN A 745 16.49 -29.26 6.06
C GLN A 745 15.65 -29.62 4.82
N ALA A 746 15.17 -28.62 4.07
CA ALA A 746 14.43 -28.84 2.83
C ALA A 746 15.34 -29.33 1.68
N ALA A 747 16.58 -28.82 1.61
CA ALA A 747 17.56 -29.18 0.60
C ALA A 747 17.72 -30.70 0.38
N PRO A 748 18.04 -31.54 1.40
CA PRO A 748 18.19 -32.98 1.20
C PRO A 748 16.88 -33.66 0.74
N VAL A 749 15.71 -33.16 1.16
CA VAL A 749 14.41 -33.70 0.73
C VAL A 749 14.20 -33.45 -0.76
N PHE A 750 14.38 -32.21 -1.22
CA PHE A 750 14.20 -31.87 -2.64
C PHE A 750 15.27 -32.48 -3.54
N LEU A 751 16.51 -32.58 -3.08
CA LEU A 751 17.58 -33.28 -3.82
C LEU A 751 17.24 -34.75 -4.05
N LYS A 752 16.63 -35.41 -3.05
CA LYS A 752 16.13 -36.78 -3.20
C LYS A 752 14.98 -36.87 -4.20
N LEU A 753 14.00 -35.98 -4.12
CA LEU A 753 12.90 -35.95 -5.09
C LEU A 753 13.40 -35.69 -6.52
N ALA A 754 14.40 -34.83 -6.69
CA ALA A 754 15.05 -34.54 -7.96
C ALA A 754 15.83 -35.75 -8.52
N SER A 755 16.57 -36.46 -7.66
CA SER A 755 17.32 -37.65 -8.07
C SER A 755 16.38 -38.82 -8.46
N GLU A 756 15.21 -38.90 -7.83
CA GLU A 756 14.11 -39.82 -8.18
C GLU A 756 13.29 -39.37 -9.41
N GLY A 757 13.57 -38.18 -9.97
CA GLY A 757 12.85 -37.64 -11.13
C GLY A 757 11.39 -37.27 -10.86
N ARG A 758 11.06 -36.92 -9.60
CA ARG A 758 9.70 -36.60 -9.15
C ARG A 758 9.34 -35.12 -9.26
N LEU A 759 10.33 -34.23 -9.35
CA LEU A 759 10.12 -32.80 -9.52
C LEU A 759 9.80 -32.48 -10.99
N GLU A 760 8.66 -31.85 -11.24
CA GLU A 760 8.27 -31.34 -12.55
C GLU A 760 8.93 -29.98 -12.81
N LYS A 761 9.00 -29.10 -11.80
CA LYS A 761 9.63 -27.77 -11.87
C LYS A 761 10.90 -27.71 -11.05
N ASP A 762 11.80 -26.77 -11.34
CA ASP A 762 12.94 -26.50 -10.47
C ASP A 762 12.45 -26.07 -9.08
N VAL A 763 13.20 -26.45 -8.03
CA VAL A 763 13.03 -25.92 -6.69
C VAL A 763 14.22 -25.03 -6.37
N TRP A 764 13.94 -23.80 -5.98
CA TRP A 764 14.92 -22.80 -5.60
C TRP A 764 14.84 -22.55 -4.10
N LEU A 765 15.98 -22.66 -3.40
CA LEU A 765 16.09 -22.26 -2.00
C LEU A 765 16.88 -20.95 -1.95
N LEU A 766 16.24 -19.88 -1.51
CA LEU A 766 16.74 -18.51 -1.59
C LEU A 766 16.89 -17.92 -0.19
N HIS A 767 18.14 -17.72 0.24
CA HIS A 767 18.43 -16.96 1.46
C HIS A 767 18.69 -15.51 1.10
N LEU A 768 17.78 -14.64 1.51
CA LEU A 768 17.84 -13.20 1.29
C LEU A 768 18.70 -12.51 2.34
N THR A 769 19.31 -11.38 1.99
CA THR A 769 20.02 -10.54 2.95
C THR A 769 19.47 -9.12 3.01
N GLY A 770 19.52 -8.51 4.19
CA GLY A 770 19.11 -7.13 4.41
C GLY A 770 17.61 -6.96 4.36
N GLU A 771 16.84 -7.95 4.85
CA GLU A 771 15.41 -7.78 5.14
C GLU A 771 15.24 -6.63 6.12
N GLU A 772 16.10 -6.65 7.14
CA GLU A 772 15.97 -5.83 8.33
C GLU A 772 16.31 -4.37 8.08
N PHE A 773 15.80 -3.52 8.96
CA PHE A 773 16.22 -2.13 8.96
C PHE A 773 17.70 -2.03 9.35
N PRO A 774 18.53 -1.24 8.65
CA PRO A 774 18.20 -0.14 7.73
C PRO A 774 18.15 -0.50 6.25
N SER A 775 18.35 -1.75 5.84
CA SER A 775 18.42 -2.11 4.43
C SER A 775 17.06 -2.26 3.75
N ASP A 776 16.06 -2.73 4.50
CA ASP A 776 14.66 -2.84 4.11
C ASP A 776 14.46 -3.67 2.83
N CYS A 777 14.31 -4.98 3.04
CA CYS A 777 14.04 -6.00 2.02
C CYS A 777 15.04 -5.95 0.85
N MET A 778 16.30 -5.64 1.13
CA MET A 778 17.29 -5.30 0.11
C MET A 778 17.57 -6.48 -0.84
N GLY A 779 17.73 -7.70 -0.31
CA GLY A 779 17.87 -8.93 -1.09
C GLY A 779 16.65 -9.20 -1.95
N ALA A 780 15.43 -9.15 -1.37
CA ALA A 780 14.21 -9.33 -2.14
C ALA A 780 14.07 -8.30 -3.27
N ARG A 781 14.45 -7.04 -3.01
CA ARG A 781 14.48 -5.98 -4.03
C ARG A 781 15.46 -6.29 -5.14
N HIS A 782 16.68 -6.71 -4.80
CA HIS A 782 17.68 -7.11 -5.79
C HIS A 782 17.18 -8.28 -6.65
N PHE A 783 16.75 -9.37 -6.02
CA PHE A 783 16.28 -10.57 -6.69
C PHE A 783 15.12 -10.27 -7.63
N CYS A 784 14.11 -9.55 -7.14
CA CYS A 784 12.95 -9.17 -7.94
C CYS A 784 13.33 -8.25 -9.09
N GLN A 785 14.18 -7.24 -8.86
CA GLN A 785 14.66 -6.37 -9.93
C GLN A 785 15.41 -7.19 -11.00
N ALA A 786 16.31 -8.08 -10.61
CA ALA A 786 17.06 -8.92 -11.55
C ALA A 786 16.17 -9.87 -12.37
N LEU A 787 15.07 -10.37 -11.77
CA LEU A 787 14.06 -11.17 -12.48
C LEU A 787 13.28 -10.34 -13.52
N ILE A 788 12.78 -9.18 -13.11
CA ILE A 788 12.02 -8.28 -14.00
C ILE A 788 12.92 -7.79 -15.14
N GLU A 789 14.18 -7.48 -14.83
CA GLU A 789 15.16 -6.96 -15.80
C GLU A 789 15.78 -8.02 -16.72
N LYS A 790 15.47 -9.31 -16.50
CA LYS A 790 16.06 -10.45 -17.24
C LYS A 790 17.59 -10.49 -17.13
N ARG A 791 18.11 -10.36 -15.89
CA ARG A 791 19.55 -10.37 -15.61
C ARG A 791 19.96 -11.26 -14.44
N LEU A 792 19.09 -12.15 -13.99
CA LEU A 792 19.37 -13.03 -12.86
C LEU A 792 20.47 -14.04 -13.20
N LYS A 793 21.65 -13.90 -12.57
CA LYS A 793 22.83 -14.74 -12.80
C LYS A 793 23.36 -15.27 -11.48
N LEU A 794 23.54 -16.59 -11.41
CA LEU A 794 24.09 -17.28 -10.26
C LEU A 794 25.61 -17.40 -10.38
N TYR A 795 26.34 -17.01 -9.34
CA TYR A 795 27.80 -17.07 -9.29
C TYR A 795 28.28 -18.13 -8.29
N SER A 796 29.27 -18.93 -8.69
CA SER A 796 29.92 -19.91 -7.80
C SER A 796 31.43 -19.67 -7.81
N GLY A 797 32.00 -19.36 -6.64
CA GLY A 797 33.42 -19.01 -6.51
C GLY A 797 33.83 -17.80 -7.37
N GLY A 798 32.96 -16.79 -7.47
CA GLY A 798 33.21 -15.56 -8.24
C GLY A 798 33.04 -15.67 -9.76
N ASN A 799 32.76 -16.86 -10.29
CA ASN A 799 32.49 -17.07 -11.72
C ASN A 799 30.99 -17.30 -11.97
N VAL A 800 30.47 -16.81 -13.10
CA VAL A 800 29.08 -17.10 -13.52
C VAL A 800 28.94 -18.61 -13.70
N CYS A 801 28.04 -19.20 -12.93
CA CYS A 801 27.77 -20.64 -12.96
C CYS A 801 26.51 -20.96 -13.79
N MET A 802 25.48 -20.10 -13.75
CA MET A 802 24.24 -20.29 -14.50
C MET A 802 23.51 -18.97 -14.75
N ASP A 803 22.96 -18.79 -15.95
CA ASP A 803 22.02 -17.71 -16.27
C ASP A 803 20.58 -18.20 -16.06
N LEU A 804 19.86 -17.52 -15.16
CA LEU A 804 18.50 -17.86 -14.72
C LEU A 804 17.46 -16.85 -15.24
N SER A 805 17.87 -15.90 -16.08
CA SER A 805 17.04 -14.77 -16.53
C SER A 805 15.77 -15.21 -17.26
N ASN A 806 15.78 -16.40 -17.87
CA ASN A 806 14.66 -16.96 -18.63
C ASN A 806 13.75 -17.87 -17.80
N THR A 807 14.04 -18.08 -16.51
CA THR A 807 13.19 -18.90 -15.65
C THR A 807 12.01 -18.07 -15.12
N SER A 808 10.79 -18.59 -15.27
CA SER A 808 9.58 -18.04 -14.68
C SER A 808 9.36 -18.57 -13.27
N ILE A 809 8.98 -17.68 -12.34
CA ILE A 809 8.67 -18.07 -10.96
C ILE A 809 7.18 -18.40 -10.85
N SER A 810 6.87 -19.68 -10.63
CA SER A 810 5.49 -20.16 -10.49
C SER A 810 4.91 -19.90 -9.10
N ALA A 811 5.77 -19.93 -8.07
CA ALA A 811 5.36 -19.76 -6.68
C ALA A 811 6.56 -19.36 -5.81
N VAL A 812 6.33 -18.49 -4.82
CA VAL A 812 7.27 -18.14 -3.76
C VAL A 812 6.63 -18.40 -2.41
N LEU A 813 7.31 -19.15 -1.56
CA LEU A 813 6.96 -19.35 -0.16
C LEU A 813 8.01 -18.61 0.66
N VAL A 814 7.66 -17.41 1.14
CA VAL A 814 8.51 -16.68 2.09
C VAL A 814 8.18 -17.20 3.49
N MET A 815 9.21 -17.46 4.29
CA MET A 815 9.09 -17.87 5.67
C MET A 815 9.78 -16.86 6.56
N ASP A 816 9.08 -16.46 7.62
CA ASP A 816 9.54 -15.47 8.58
C ASP A 816 8.92 -15.80 9.94
N MET A 817 9.71 -15.73 11.03
CA MET A 817 9.29 -16.00 12.41
C MET A 817 8.32 -17.18 12.53
N ILE A 818 8.81 -18.42 12.46
CA ILE A 818 7.94 -19.61 12.36
C ILE A 818 7.92 -20.47 13.63
N ALA A 819 8.52 -20.03 14.74
CA ALA A 819 8.85 -20.91 15.85
C ALA A 819 8.47 -20.43 17.26
N HIS A 820 8.00 -19.18 17.46
CA HIS A 820 7.64 -18.73 18.80
C HIS A 820 6.44 -19.48 19.37
N ASN A 821 5.33 -19.57 18.63
CA ASN A 821 4.03 -20.07 19.11
C ASN A 821 3.44 -19.28 20.30
N ARG A 822 2.62 -18.27 20.02
CA ARG A 822 2.12 -17.32 21.03
C ARG A 822 1.26 -17.97 22.13
N ASP A 823 1.56 -17.69 23.40
CA ASP A 823 0.87 -18.28 24.56
C ASP A 823 -0.65 -18.01 24.61
N SER A 824 -1.08 -16.79 24.25
CA SER A 824 -2.49 -16.42 24.31
C SER A 824 -3.35 -17.08 23.22
N ASP A 825 -2.72 -17.47 22.10
CA ASP A 825 -3.39 -17.99 20.91
C ASP A 825 -2.51 -19.08 20.26
N GLN A 826 -2.21 -20.13 21.03
CA GLN A 826 -1.33 -21.21 20.61
C GLN A 826 -1.87 -21.97 19.38
N ASP A 827 -0.91 -22.52 18.63
CA ASP A 827 -1.07 -23.44 17.49
C ASP A 827 -1.73 -22.81 16.26
N ILE A 828 -1.64 -21.48 16.15
CA ILE A 828 -2.07 -20.73 14.98
C ILE A 828 -0.83 -20.27 14.21
N PHE A 829 -0.83 -20.46 12.90
CA PHE A 829 0.12 -19.83 11.99
C PHE A 829 -0.63 -19.18 10.82
N GLN A 830 0.07 -18.35 10.06
CA GLN A 830 -0.46 -17.58 8.96
C GLN A 830 -0.04 -18.18 7.63
N ILE A 831 -1.00 -18.27 6.73
CA ILE A 831 -0.82 -18.46 5.29
C ILE A 831 -1.29 -17.15 4.66
N SER A 832 -0.37 -16.22 4.39
CA SER A 832 -0.71 -14.86 3.93
C SER A 832 -0.38 -14.70 2.44
N PRO A 833 -1.34 -14.91 1.53
CA PRO A 833 -1.12 -14.74 0.08
C PRO A 833 -1.00 -13.29 -0.35
N GLY A 834 -0.20 -13.09 -1.40
CA GLY A 834 -0.16 -11.86 -2.19
C GLY A 834 -1.47 -11.52 -2.89
N LYS A 835 -1.44 -10.47 -3.72
CA LYS A 835 -2.65 -9.90 -4.34
C LYS A 835 -3.20 -10.75 -5.50
N SER A 836 -2.42 -11.69 -6.05
CA SER A 836 -2.77 -12.42 -7.27
C SER A 836 -3.68 -13.63 -7.03
N PRO A 837 -4.50 -14.03 -8.02
CA PRO A 837 -5.19 -15.32 -8.00
C PRO A 837 -4.26 -16.51 -7.78
N ASP A 838 -3.07 -16.50 -8.38
CA ASP A 838 -2.08 -17.57 -8.22
C ASP A 838 -1.56 -17.66 -6.78
N ALA A 839 -1.37 -16.52 -6.10
CA ALA A 839 -1.03 -16.51 -4.69
C ALA A 839 -2.13 -17.18 -3.83
N LEU A 840 -3.41 -16.99 -4.19
CA LEU A 840 -4.51 -17.68 -3.51
C LEU A 840 -4.52 -19.19 -3.80
N ARG A 841 -4.11 -19.63 -5.00
CA ARG A 841 -3.93 -21.06 -5.31
C ARG A 841 -2.82 -21.69 -4.48
N ILE A 842 -1.70 -20.98 -4.33
CA ILE A 842 -0.61 -21.39 -3.43
C ILE A 842 -1.11 -21.50 -1.99
N ALA A 843 -1.92 -20.53 -1.52
CA ALA A 843 -2.51 -20.58 -0.19
C ALA A 843 -3.50 -21.74 0.01
N LEU A 844 -4.23 -22.13 -1.04
CA LEU A 844 -5.08 -23.32 -1.02
C LEU A 844 -4.25 -24.59 -0.90
N GLU A 845 -3.15 -24.73 -1.65
CA GLU A 845 -2.24 -25.87 -1.51
C GLU A 845 -1.55 -25.90 -0.13
N ALA A 846 -1.19 -24.74 0.42
CA ALA A 846 -0.67 -24.61 1.79
C ALA A 846 -1.68 -25.08 2.83
N HIS A 847 -2.95 -24.71 2.67
CA HIS A 847 -4.05 -25.20 3.50
C HIS A 847 -4.20 -26.72 3.38
N THR A 848 -4.15 -27.27 2.16
CA THR A 848 -4.21 -28.72 1.94
C THR A 848 -3.05 -29.44 2.63
N ALA A 849 -1.82 -28.93 2.53
CA ALA A 849 -0.68 -29.49 3.26
C ALA A 849 -0.92 -29.48 4.78
N ASN A 850 -1.39 -28.36 5.34
CA ASN A 850 -1.73 -28.28 6.76
C ASN A 850 -2.81 -29.30 7.17
N MET A 851 -3.84 -29.51 6.36
CA MET A 851 -4.87 -30.51 6.64
C MET A 851 -4.33 -31.95 6.61
N ILE A 852 -3.42 -32.26 5.68
CA ILE A 852 -2.72 -33.57 5.63
C ILE A 852 -1.89 -33.76 6.90
N TRP A 853 -1.16 -32.72 7.35
CA TRP A 853 -0.41 -32.76 8.59
C TRP A 853 -1.32 -33.08 9.78
N ASN A 854 -2.42 -32.34 9.92
CA ASN A 854 -3.38 -32.52 11.01
C ASN A 854 -3.94 -33.95 11.02
N ALA A 855 -4.32 -34.50 9.85
CA ALA A 855 -4.74 -35.89 9.71
C ALA A 855 -3.63 -36.89 10.11
N GLY A 856 -2.39 -36.61 9.71
CA GLY A 856 -1.20 -37.39 10.04
C GLY A 856 -0.90 -37.44 11.53
N THR A 857 -1.06 -36.32 12.25
CA THR A 857 -0.79 -36.26 13.71
C THR A 857 -1.59 -37.30 14.49
N HIS A 858 -2.83 -37.59 14.09
CA HIS A 858 -3.66 -38.62 14.71
C HIS A 858 -3.07 -40.04 14.58
N LEU A 859 -2.39 -40.32 13.47
CA LEU A 859 -1.74 -41.61 13.21
C LEU A 859 -0.38 -41.67 13.90
N TRP A 860 0.47 -40.66 13.69
CA TRP A 860 1.85 -40.64 14.19
C TRP A 860 1.91 -40.63 15.73
N ASN A 861 1.01 -39.90 16.39
CA ASN A 861 0.95 -39.84 17.85
C ASN A 861 0.46 -41.14 18.51
N ARG A 862 -0.12 -42.07 17.75
CA ARG A 862 -0.45 -43.43 18.24
C ARG A 862 0.72 -44.39 18.08
N GLY A 863 1.73 -44.03 17.30
CA GLY A 863 2.94 -44.83 17.09
C GLY A 863 3.79 -44.94 18.36
N PRO A 864 4.66 -45.96 18.45
CA PRO A 864 5.40 -46.27 19.67
C PRO A 864 6.35 -45.16 20.13
N GLU A 865 6.87 -44.34 19.23
CA GLU A 865 7.76 -43.20 19.56
C GLU A 865 7.05 -42.14 20.43
N ARG A 866 5.77 -41.88 20.14
CA ARG A 866 5.00 -40.75 20.71
C ARG A 866 3.78 -41.17 21.53
N HIS A 867 3.50 -42.47 21.62
CA HIS A 867 2.37 -42.99 22.39
C HIS A 867 2.44 -42.56 23.87
N GLY A 868 1.38 -41.91 24.35
CA GLY A 868 1.27 -41.46 25.73
C GLY A 868 2.12 -40.22 26.08
N ARG A 869 2.79 -39.59 25.10
CA ARG A 869 3.49 -38.32 25.31
C ARG A 869 2.48 -37.17 25.45
N GLY A 870 2.91 -36.10 26.13
CA GLY A 870 2.15 -34.86 26.23
C GLY A 870 2.59 -33.83 25.19
N ARG A 871 2.03 -32.62 25.30
CA ARG A 871 2.53 -31.43 24.59
C ARG A 871 3.97 -31.14 25.05
N GLY A 872 4.85 -30.77 24.11
CA GLY A 872 6.18 -30.30 24.45
C GLY A 872 6.13 -28.98 25.22
N LYS A 873 7.27 -28.63 25.78
CA LYS A 873 7.47 -27.40 26.52
C LYS A 873 8.68 -26.70 25.93
N ARG A 874 8.63 -25.38 25.84
CA ARG A 874 9.82 -24.58 25.56
C ARG A 874 10.86 -24.85 26.64
N ASN A 875 12.13 -24.88 26.23
CA ASN A 875 13.21 -25.12 27.17
C ASN A 875 13.51 -23.88 28.01
N THR A 876 14.05 -24.13 29.21
CA THR A 876 14.52 -23.08 30.12
C THR A 876 16.02 -22.79 29.97
N ASP A 877 16.71 -23.53 29.11
CA ASP A 877 18.13 -23.33 28.76
C ASP A 877 18.35 -23.48 27.24
N ASP A 878 19.42 -22.86 26.72
CA ASP A 878 19.75 -22.87 25.30
C ASP A 878 20.54 -24.12 24.84
N LEU A 879 20.80 -25.08 25.74
CA LEU A 879 21.75 -26.17 25.51
C LEU A 879 21.06 -27.51 25.22
N ASN A 880 19.96 -27.78 25.90
CA ASN A 880 19.25 -29.04 25.80
C ASN A 880 18.24 -28.99 24.65
N ILE A 881 18.00 -30.13 24.02
CA ILE A 881 16.92 -30.29 23.04
C ILE A 881 15.66 -30.68 23.83
N PRO A 882 14.48 -30.09 23.57
CA PRO A 882 13.23 -30.49 24.22
C PRO A 882 12.96 -31.99 24.05
N GLU A 883 12.40 -32.66 25.07
CA GLU A 883 12.04 -34.08 24.97
C GLU A 883 11.05 -34.35 23.83
N THR A 884 11.04 -35.58 23.31
CA THR A 884 10.04 -36.00 22.32
C THR A 884 8.62 -35.85 22.87
N ALA A 885 7.79 -35.12 22.13
CA ALA A 885 6.41 -34.81 22.48
C ALA A 885 5.42 -35.23 21.37
N LEU A 886 4.15 -34.87 21.52
CA LEU A 886 3.16 -35.08 20.47
C LEU A 886 3.39 -34.14 19.29
N HIS A 887 3.19 -34.62 18.07
CA HIS A 887 2.98 -33.74 16.92
C HIS A 887 1.68 -32.94 17.13
N LEU A 888 1.75 -31.62 16.93
CA LEU A 888 0.63 -30.72 17.18
C LEU A 888 -0.22 -30.56 15.93
N PRO A 889 -1.56 -30.72 16.01
CA PRO A 889 -2.43 -30.21 14.98
C PRO A 889 -2.40 -28.66 15.03
N LEU A 890 -2.23 -28.03 13.88
CA LEU A 890 -2.11 -26.58 13.75
C LEU A 890 -3.26 -25.98 12.95
N LEU A 891 -3.65 -24.74 13.28
CA LEU A 891 -4.60 -23.92 12.54
C LEU A 891 -3.85 -22.96 11.60
N GLY A 892 -3.79 -23.26 10.31
CA GLY A 892 -3.25 -22.36 9.28
C GLY A 892 -4.27 -21.33 8.80
N GLU A 893 -4.29 -20.13 9.37
CA GLU A 893 -5.22 -19.07 8.96
C GLU A 893 -4.81 -18.48 7.60
N VAL A 894 -5.75 -18.44 6.65
CA VAL A 894 -5.52 -17.85 5.32
C VAL A 894 -5.85 -16.36 5.37
N ARG A 895 -4.81 -15.52 5.48
CA ARG A 895 -4.94 -14.07 5.68
C ARG A 895 -4.71 -13.33 4.37
N THR A 896 -5.80 -13.09 3.63
CA THR A 896 -5.75 -12.34 2.35
C THR A 896 -5.30 -10.89 2.53
N HIS A 897 -5.02 -10.20 1.42
CA HIS A 897 -4.58 -8.79 1.43
C HIS A 897 -5.53 -7.82 2.16
N ASN A 898 -6.83 -8.14 2.24
CA ASN A 898 -7.83 -7.34 2.96
C ASN A 898 -7.85 -7.62 4.47
N ASN A 899 -7.21 -8.70 4.93
CA ASN A 899 -7.09 -9.00 6.35
C ASN A 899 -6.03 -8.08 6.99
N PRO A 900 -6.38 -7.27 8.02
CA PRO A 900 -5.40 -6.39 8.68
C PRO A 900 -4.30 -7.13 9.40
N ARG A 901 -4.54 -8.40 9.75
CA ARG A 901 -3.56 -9.24 10.42
C ARG A 901 -2.64 -9.96 9.44
N SER A 902 -2.79 -9.77 8.12
CA SER A 902 -1.84 -10.28 7.12
C SER A 902 -0.51 -9.55 7.27
N SER A 903 0.52 -10.26 7.76
CA SER A 903 1.88 -9.73 7.93
C SER A 903 2.70 -9.65 6.64
N LEU A 904 2.21 -10.19 5.52
CA LEU A 904 2.90 -10.14 4.21
C LEU A 904 3.41 -8.73 3.82
N TYR A 905 2.71 -7.68 4.24
CA TYR A 905 2.99 -6.30 3.84
C TYR A 905 3.96 -5.56 4.77
N ASN A 906 4.73 -6.32 5.56
CA ASN A 906 5.80 -5.84 6.42
C ASN A 906 7.15 -6.52 6.16
N THR A 907 7.21 -7.51 5.27
CA THR A 907 8.37 -8.39 5.07
C THR A 907 8.78 -8.43 3.59
N ASP A 908 9.84 -9.19 3.26
CA ASP A 908 10.26 -9.47 1.89
C ASP A 908 9.12 -9.89 0.95
N GLY A 909 8.10 -10.57 1.48
CA GLY A 909 6.93 -11.02 0.72
C GLY A 909 6.16 -9.87 0.05
N GLN A 910 6.20 -8.66 0.60
CA GLN A 910 5.60 -7.48 -0.02
C GLN A 910 6.24 -7.17 -1.38
N ILE A 911 7.57 -7.28 -1.47
CA ILE A 911 8.33 -6.96 -2.67
C ILE A 911 7.91 -7.89 -3.82
N PHE A 912 7.86 -9.20 -3.57
CA PHE A 912 7.38 -10.18 -4.55
C PHE A 912 5.94 -9.89 -4.99
N SER A 913 5.04 -9.61 -4.03
CA SER A 913 3.63 -9.33 -4.29
C SER A 913 3.42 -8.10 -5.17
N ASP A 914 4.14 -7.01 -4.90
CA ASP A 914 4.04 -5.76 -5.66
C ASP A 914 4.64 -5.89 -7.08
N MET A 915 5.60 -6.80 -7.28
CA MET A 915 6.12 -7.15 -8.60
C MET A 915 5.18 -8.09 -9.39
N GLY A 916 4.16 -8.62 -8.74
CA GLY A 916 3.22 -9.58 -9.34
C GLY A 916 3.75 -11.00 -9.41
N ILE A 917 4.76 -11.34 -8.60
CA ILE A 917 5.24 -12.70 -8.45
C ILE A 917 4.29 -13.41 -7.46
N PRO A 918 3.72 -14.59 -7.79
CA PRO A 918 2.83 -15.31 -6.88
C PRO A 918 3.56 -15.71 -5.59
N VAL A 919 3.15 -15.14 -4.46
CA VAL A 919 3.81 -15.30 -3.16
C VAL A 919 2.82 -15.62 -2.04
N VAL A 920 3.23 -16.48 -1.12
CA VAL A 920 2.58 -16.73 0.17
C VAL A 920 3.62 -16.60 1.27
N LEU A 921 3.29 -15.85 2.33
CA LEU A 921 4.08 -15.81 3.55
C LEU A 921 3.57 -16.88 4.53
N PHE A 922 4.49 -17.71 5.01
CA PHE A 922 4.34 -18.54 6.20
C PHE A 922 4.97 -17.81 7.38
N MET A 923 4.16 -17.53 8.39
CA MET A 923 4.61 -16.84 9.59
C MET A 923 3.80 -17.32 10.78
N GLU A 924 4.35 -17.28 11.98
CA GLU A 924 3.58 -17.51 13.19
C GLU A 924 2.43 -16.51 13.37
N ASN A 925 1.56 -16.74 14.37
CA ASN A 925 0.53 -15.78 14.76
C ASN A 925 1.13 -14.53 15.42
N TYR A 926 1.66 -13.64 14.58
CA TYR A 926 2.46 -12.48 14.91
C TYR A 926 1.71 -11.47 15.80
N ASP A 927 2.42 -11.00 16.83
CA ASP A 927 2.04 -9.91 17.71
C ASP A 927 3.25 -9.00 17.92
N ILE A 928 3.19 -7.78 17.36
CA ILE A 928 4.26 -6.78 17.44
C ILE A 928 4.66 -6.39 18.87
N ASN A 929 3.84 -6.73 19.87
CA ASN A 929 4.13 -6.43 21.28
C ASN A 929 4.71 -7.62 22.05
N ARG A 930 4.93 -8.79 21.42
CA ARG A 930 5.49 -9.95 22.13
C ARG A 930 6.93 -9.73 22.54
N SER A 931 7.36 -10.41 23.60
CA SER A 931 8.78 -10.53 23.92
C SER A 931 9.45 -11.51 22.96
N GLY A 932 10.73 -11.29 22.66
CA GLY A 932 11.46 -12.04 21.64
C GLY A 932 11.32 -11.50 20.23
N TYR A 933 10.72 -10.32 20.05
CA TYR A 933 10.64 -9.65 18.75
C TYR A 933 11.56 -8.43 18.77
N HIS A 934 12.61 -8.45 17.96
CA HIS A 934 13.67 -7.44 17.95
C HIS A 934 14.19 -7.12 19.36
N ASP A 935 14.40 -8.13 20.22
CA ASP A 935 14.88 -7.91 21.60
C ASP A 935 15.87 -8.99 22.05
N THR A 936 16.47 -8.81 23.22
CA THR A 936 17.44 -9.76 23.81
C THR A 936 16.89 -11.16 24.08
N LYS A 937 15.59 -11.37 23.95
CA LYS A 937 14.93 -12.65 24.20
C LYS A 937 14.72 -13.46 22.94
N ASP A 938 15.08 -12.97 21.76
CA ASP A 938 15.05 -13.78 20.53
C ASP A 938 16.16 -14.85 20.51
N THR A 939 15.98 -15.86 21.36
CA THR A 939 16.92 -16.94 21.65
C THR A 939 16.21 -18.29 21.59
N MET A 940 16.95 -19.38 21.80
CA MET A 940 16.38 -20.74 21.82
C MET A 940 15.27 -20.93 22.87
N HIS A 941 15.23 -20.10 23.93
CA HIS A 941 14.15 -20.10 24.93
C HIS A 941 12.76 -19.83 24.34
N ASN A 942 12.70 -19.10 23.24
CA ASN A 942 11.44 -18.75 22.59
C ASN A 942 10.99 -19.78 21.55
N ILE A 943 11.83 -20.74 21.19
CA ILE A 943 11.52 -21.76 20.20
C ILE A 943 10.61 -22.83 20.82
N ASP A 944 9.38 -22.91 20.34
CA ASP A 944 8.50 -24.06 20.50
C ASP A 944 8.82 -25.09 19.40
N LEU A 945 9.60 -26.11 19.75
CA LEU A 945 10.10 -27.11 18.79
C LEU A 945 8.97 -27.84 18.05
N ASP A 946 7.93 -28.30 18.75
CA ASP A 946 6.87 -29.10 18.12
C ASP A 946 6.05 -28.25 17.15
N TYR A 947 5.82 -26.98 17.50
CA TYR A 947 5.13 -26.03 16.64
C TYR A 947 5.98 -25.63 15.43
N GLY A 948 7.21 -25.19 15.66
CA GLY A 948 8.08 -24.69 14.59
C GLY A 948 8.45 -25.78 13.59
N ALA A 949 8.75 -26.99 14.06
CA ALA A 949 8.99 -28.13 13.18
C ALA A 949 7.75 -28.52 12.37
N ALA A 950 6.54 -28.37 12.92
CA ALA A 950 5.30 -28.61 12.19
C ALA A 950 5.06 -27.56 11.10
N VAL A 951 5.24 -26.26 11.39
CA VAL A 951 5.14 -25.19 10.38
C VAL A 951 6.18 -25.40 9.28
N ALA A 952 7.42 -25.69 9.65
CA ALA A 952 8.51 -26.03 8.72
C ALA A 952 8.15 -27.22 7.80
N ALA A 953 7.65 -28.31 8.38
CA ALA A 953 7.22 -29.49 7.63
C ALA A 953 6.10 -29.16 6.64
N ILE A 954 5.10 -28.37 7.06
CA ILE A 954 3.98 -27.94 6.21
C ILE A 954 4.48 -27.08 5.04
N ALA A 955 5.42 -26.16 5.27
CA ALA A 955 6.01 -25.34 4.21
C ALA A 955 6.77 -26.19 3.19
N ILE A 956 7.59 -27.16 3.66
CA ILE A 956 8.34 -28.09 2.80
C ILE A 956 7.38 -28.96 1.96
N GLU A 957 6.32 -29.50 2.56
CA GLU A 957 5.30 -30.26 1.84
C GLU A 957 4.60 -29.39 0.79
N THR A 958 4.25 -28.15 1.14
CA THR A 958 3.60 -27.21 0.20
C THR A 958 4.46 -26.97 -1.04
N ALA A 959 5.75 -26.65 -0.85
CA ALA A 959 6.69 -26.47 -1.96
C ALA A 959 6.88 -27.76 -2.78
N ALA A 960 6.97 -28.93 -2.12
CA ALA A 960 7.08 -30.21 -2.81
C ALA A 960 5.88 -30.48 -3.72
N ARG A 961 4.66 -30.19 -3.23
CA ARG A 961 3.42 -30.37 -4.00
C ARG A 961 3.37 -29.47 -5.22
N LEU A 962 3.71 -28.18 -5.06
CA LEU A 962 3.77 -27.22 -6.15
C LEU A 962 4.83 -27.59 -7.19
N ALA A 963 5.97 -28.14 -6.76
CA ALA A 963 7.08 -28.53 -7.64
C ALA A 963 6.88 -29.89 -8.32
N CYS A 964 6.13 -30.83 -7.72
CA CYS A 964 5.79 -32.12 -8.31
C CYS A 964 4.52 -32.06 -9.20
N SER A 965 3.81 -30.93 -9.20
CA SER A 965 2.60 -30.74 -9.99
C SER A 965 2.91 -30.12 -11.35
N ASN A 966 2.25 -30.63 -12.39
CA ASN A 966 2.24 -30.02 -13.73
C ASN A 966 1.28 -28.83 -13.85
N THR A 967 0.43 -28.61 -12.85
CA THR A 967 -0.57 -27.53 -12.82
C THR A 967 -0.29 -26.62 -11.62
N VAL A 968 -0.19 -25.31 -11.89
CA VAL A 968 -0.38 -24.24 -10.90
C VAL A 968 -1.55 -23.41 -11.36
#